data_AF-A0A7X3XMB0-F1
#
_entry.id   AF-A0A7X3XMB0-F1
#
_cell.length_a   1.000
_cell.length_b   1.000
_cell.length_c   1.000
_cell.angle_alpha   90.00
_cell.angle_beta   90.00
_cell.angle_gamma   90.00
#
_symmetry.space_group_name_H-M   'P 1'
#
loop_
_entity.id
_entity.type
_entity.pdbx_description
1 polymer ?
#
loop_
_entity_poly.entity_id
_entity_poly.type
_entity_poly.pdbx_seq_one_letter_code
_entity_poly.pdbx_strand_id
1 'polypeptide(L)'
;MIDNDVQLIRRILSGDDEAFSILMRKHQKGVHALIWRKIGDFQIAEEITQDTFIQVYKKLETLEDPNRFDGWLYVIANRLCINWIKRNKAKTDRLNMQSLEETLPEEVEEASHFHQRETEAEKRRQNLVKMLLEKLPESERTVVTLYYLGEMTTKEISRFLGVSINTIKSRLQRARKRLQEEEALVHETLSGVQLSDNLTENVMRHIADLKPTSTPPTKKPLLPLATLSAAVVLVILFGLGGQYLLRFQQPYSFDAQSEPTIELVDAPIYLEIVAKPAVRNQVGRTIIPGKNSGAGMQTSQTTFTTNIRDDASQFSNSQWTQSIGPKGSIVFNMFEATDGTIYAAAKTGLYKLTSDATWMLINPDITTGQYRVPMTEHQGTLYTVSVNEVLASDDNGETWNALGPRPKGIANGLIVTAAIPKNDPNAAITLYLALQEKGIFRSTDAGQHWNPINSGLTGKRIFTIATIGNTLFAGTNQGLYRLGSSNWQQSLTDASGAVYALTVDQNNLYVGMGPDVVYSASSKSYPKIPNLEAFKKRVFHSPDLGDSWTEITPTDESQVINLPSAIQVLASGKTLLLLGVTEFRSIDGGKTWTPLRSNISSYMTPRFPAVAIDENTFYKADAFGISRTTDAGESWHPYVEGMTGPATYDLIALNHRLYMHIGGDLVQSTDGGETWESVHFDTHEHIQTGYRSLVNGYNENLLTDNQQLTTLTRNSTPIQNSKAQVADQNRFDTDFYANVKLTVADNVLYAISIQENKPSIFRTFPAGEELIPIHGVPAFEAKPAPDKDNISVYMPYLLRKKNTEIGAFAVDGGTFYAEYNHRLFKWKPGTSEWIDTGFAGISPEFALAVSGETIYAGKANGKLFQSFDSGDSWKDITSTLPIRFAYFKEIIFAGSTICIATDTGVLISKTGEHWQVATDKNRMPIVIDKFAVDGTIIYGVGGSGAYQLDARSEWELLSADVPDSILSLVISKDRLYIETHSHGMFHISLKEKMDIANSF
;
A
#
# COMPACT_ATOMS: atom_id res chain seq x y z
N MET A 1 15.91 -35.08 -32.19
CA MET A 1 14.74 -34.70 -33.00
C MET A 1 13.62 -34.39 -32.04
N ILE A 2 13.10 -33.15 -32.04
CA ILE A 2 11.87 -32.84 -31.30
C ILE A 2 10.73 -33.27 -32.23
N ASP A 3 10.05 -34.36 -31.90
CA ASP A 3 8.92 -34.83 -32.70
C ASP A 3 7.81 -33.77 -32.72
N ASN A 4 7.27 -33.49 -33.91
CA ASN A 4 6.14 -32.58 -34.07
C ASN A 4 4.83 -33.28 -33.65
N ASP A 5 3.81 -32.54 -33.21
CA ASP A 5 2.56 -33.09 -32.65
C ASP A 5 1.87 -34.05 -33.63
N VAL A 6 1.93 -33.76 -34.92
CA VAL A 6 1.41 -34.64 -35.98
C VAL A 6 2.10 -36.02 -35.97
N GLN A 7 3.41 -36.08 -35.71
CA GLN A 7 4.16 -37.33 -35.64
C GLN A 7 3.83 -38.10 -34.37
N LEU A 8 3.70 -37.41 -33.24
CA LEU A 8 3.28 -38.00 -31.96
C LEU A 8 1.87 -38.59 -32.07
N ILE A 9 0.90 -37.84 -32.62
CA ILE A 9 -0.48 -38.29 -32.81
C ILE A 9 -0.54 -39.56 -33.69
N ARG A 10 0.23 -39.60 -34.80
CA ARG A 10 0.28 -40.80 -35.65
C ARG A 10 0.85 -42.02 -34.93
N ARG A 11 1.87 -41.84 -34.09
CA ARG A 11 2.45 -42.90 -33.26
C ARG A 11 1.46 -43.40 -32.22
N ILE A 12 0.73 -42.49 -31.55
CA ILE A 12 -0.31 -42.83 -30.58
C ILE A 12 -1.42 -43.66 -31.23
N LEU A 13 -1.91 -43.22 -32.40
CA LEU A 13 -2.92 -43.97 -33.17
C LEU A 13 -2.41 -45.33 -33.67
N SER A 14 -1.09 -45.52 -33.70
CA SER A 14 -0.43 -46.80 -34.03
C SER A 14 -0.15 -47.67 -32.79
N GLY A 15 -0.58 -47.25 -31.60
CA GLY A 15 -0.46 -48.01 -30.34
C GLY A 15 0.74 -47.63 -29.45
N ASP A 16 1.44 -46.53 -29.74
CA ASP A 16 2.57 -46.05 -28.93
C ASP A 16 2.10 -45.14 -27.78
N ASP A 17 1.94 -45.72 -26.60
CA ASP A 17 1.52 -45.01 -25.38
C ASP A 17 2.58 -44.00 -24.90
N GLU A 18 3.86 -44.24 -25.17
CA GLU A 18 4.94 -43.33 -24.77
C GLU A 18 4.89 -42.05 -25.59
N ALA A 19 4.46 -42.12 -26.85
CA ALA A 19 4.18 -40.92 -27.65
C ALA A 19 3.05 -40.07 -27.05
N PHE A 20 2.09 -40.67 -26.33
CA PHE A 20 1.03 -39.92 -25.63
C PHE A 20 1.58 -39.19 -24.41
N SER A 21 2.48 -39.80 -23.63
CA SER A 21 3.11 -39.16 -22.48
C SER A 21 3.93 -37.93 -22.90
N ILE A 22 4.62 -38.00 -24.03
CA ILE A 22 5.37 -36.87 -24.63
C ILE A 22 4.43 -35.77 -25.10
N LEU A 23 3.34 -36.12 -25.80
CA LEU A 23 2.34 -35.16 -26.27
C LEU A 23 1.65 -34.45 -25.08
N MET A 24 1.32 -35.19 -24.03
CA MET A 24 0.74 -34.64 -22.80
C MET A 24 1.70 -33.70 -22.09
N ARG A 25 2.96 -34.09 -21.87
CA ARG A 25 3.97 -33.23 -21.21
C ARG A 25 4.15 -31.89 -21.93
N LYS A 26 4.03 -31.88 -23.25
CA LYS A 26 4.12 -30.66 -24.07
C LYS A 26 2.94 -29.70 -23.85
N HIS A 27 1.73 -30.23 -23.63
CA HIS A 27 0.49 -29.42 -23.61
C HIS A 27 -0.11 -29.21 -22.21
N GLN A 28 0.32 -29.99 -21.21
CA GLN A 28 -0.31 -30.02 -19.89
C GLN A 28 -0.27 -28.67 -19.14
N LYS A 29 0.83 -27.91 -19.26
CA LYS A 29 0.93 -26.59 -18.61
C LYS A 29 -0.08 -25.59 -19.18
N GLY A 30 -0.19 -25.50 -20.51
CA GLY A 30 -1.13 -24.61 -21.19
C GLY A 30 -2.60 -24.97 -20.92
N VAL A 31 -2.92 -26.26 -20.91
CA VAL A 31 -4.27 -26.75 -20.58
C VAL A 31 -4.63 -26.44 -19.13
N HIS A 32 -3.73 -26.72 -18.20
CA HIS A 32 -3.93 -26.42 -16.78
C HIS A 32 -4.11 -24.92 -16.54
N ALA A 33 -3.27 -24.08 -17.16
CA ALA A 33 -3.38 -22.62 -17.06
C ALA A 33 -4.75 -22.09 -17.55
N LEU A 34 -5.28 -22.66 -18.64
CA LEU A 34 -6.62 -22.33 -19.14
C LEU A 34 -7.73 -22.73 -18.16
N ILE A 35 -7.64 -23.94 -17.60
CA ILE A 35 -8.65 -24.48 -16.69
C ILE A 35 -8.63 -23.69 -15.38
N TRP A 36 -7.46 -23.45 -14.81
CA TRP A 36 -7.28 -22.63 -13.62
C TRP A 36 -7.86 -21.23 -13.81
N ARG A 37 -7.63 -20.61 -14.97
CA ARG A 37 -8.23 -19.31 -15.33
C ARG A 37 -9.76 -19.30 -15.27
N LYS A 38 -10.41 -20.41 -15.62
CA LYS A 38 -11.88 -20.55 -15.67
C LYS A 38 -12.50 -20.98 -14.34
N ILE A 39 -11.78 -21.78 -13.55
CA ILE A 39 -12.30 -22.41 -12.31
C ILE A 39 -11.85 -21.67 -11.05
N GLY A 40 -10.63 -21.11 -11.04
CA GLY A 40 -10.09 -20.31 -9.95
C GLY A 40 -9.54 -21.10 -8.74
N ASP A 41 -9.68 -22.43 -8.74
CA ASP A 41 -9.14 -23.36 -7.74
C ASP A 41 -8.07 -24.26 -8.38
N PHE A 42 -6.90 -24.38 -7.72
CA PHE A 42 -5.73 -25.06 -8.28
C PHE A 42 -5.88 -26.59 -8.27
N GLN A 43 -6.33 -27.16 -7.17
CA GLN A 43 -6.52 -28.61 -7.02
C GLN A 43 -7.60 -29.12 -7.98
N ILE A 44 -8.69 -28.35 -8.13
CA ILE A 44 -9.77 -28.70 -9.05
C ILE A 44 -9.33 -28.51 -10.50
N ALA A 45 -8.49 -27.51 -10.79
CA ALA A 45 -7.92 -27.34 -12.12
C ALA A 45 -7.02 -28.51 -12.52
N GLU A 46 -6.25 -29.06 -11.58
CA GLU A 46 -5.43 -30.26 -11.79
C GLU A 46 -6.30 -31.49 -12.10
N GLU A 47 -7.37 -31.71 -11.34
CA GLU A 47 -8.33 -32.81 -11.58
C GLU A 47 -8.98 -32.71 -12.97
N ILE A 48 -9.46 -31.53 -13.35
CA ILE A 48 -10.07 -31.30 -14.67
C ILE A 48 -9.02 -31.42 -15.79
N THR A 49 -7.75 -31.11 -15.50
CA THR A 49 -6.64 -31.32 -16.45
C THR A 49 -6.42 -32.81 -16.71
N GLN A 50 -6.44 -33.65 -15.67
CA GLN A 50 -6.38 -35.11 -15.82
C GLN A 50 -7.54 -35.63 -16.68
N ASP A 51 -8.76 -35.22 -16.35
CA ASP A 51 -9.96 -35.59 -17.11
C ASP A 51 -9.87 -35.15 -18.58
N THR A 52 -9.29 -33.97 -18.83
CA THR A 52 -9.06 -33.47 -20.19
C THR A 52 -8.18 -34.42 -20.96
N PHE A 53 -7.03 -34.81 -20.43
CA PHE A 53 -6.12 -35.73 -21.14
C PHE A 53 -6.67 -37.15 -21.26
N ILE A 54 -7.46 -37.63 -20.30
CA ILE A 54 -8.18 -38.91 -20.43
C ILE A 54 -9.21 -38.84 -21.59
N GLN A 55 -9.93 -37.73 -21.72
CA GLN A 55 -10.87 -37.52 -22.82
C GLN A 55 -10.17 -37.36 -24.16
N VAL A 56 -9.02 -36.69 -24.18
CA VAL A 56 -8.15 -36.55 -25.36
C VAL A 56 -7.69 -37.93 -25.82
N TYR A 57 -7.17 -38.78 -24.93
CA TYR A 57 -6.76 -40.14 -25.28
C TYR A 57 -7.91 -40.95 -25.87
N LYS A 58 -9.08 -40.93 -25.22
CA LYS A 58 -10.29 -41.68 -25.67
C LYS A 58 -10.84 -41.20 -27.01
N LYS A 59 -10.65 -39.93 -27.36
CA LYS A 59 -11.24 -39.32 -28.55
C LYS A 59 -10.22 -38.98 -29.63
N LEU A 60 -8.94 -39.30 -29.43
CA LEU A 60 -7.88 -38.89 -30.34
C LEU A 60 -8.12 -39.42 -31.76
N GLU A 61 -8.72 -40.62 -31.87
CA GLU A 61 -9.15 -41.21 -33.14
C GLU A 61 -10.20 -40.40 -33.92
N THR A 62 -10.93 -39.50 -33.23
CA THR A 62 -11.95 -38.63 -33.85
C THR A 62 -11.36 -37.34 -34.43
N LEU A 63 -10.06 -37.09 -34.24
CA LEU A 63 -9.39 -35.92 -34.78
C LEU A 63 -9.07 -36.13 -36.27
N GLU A 64 -9.85 -35.48 -37.14
CA GLU A 64 -9.70 -35.59 -38.60
C GLU A 64 -8.40 -34.97 -39.15
N ASP A 65 -7.96 -33.83 -38.58
CA ASP A 65 -6.73 -33.13 -38.98
C ASP A 65 -5.79 -32.97 -37.77
N PRO A 66 -4.67 -33.74 -37.72
CA PRO A 66 -3.68 -33.63 -36.65
C PRO A 66 -3.08 -32.23 -36.47
N ASN A 67 -3.10 -31.35 -37.49
CA ASN A 67 -2.61 -29.97 -37.36
C ASN A 67 -3.51 -29.07 -36.52
N ARG A 68 -4.76 -29.49 -36.27
CA ARG A 68 -5.74 -28.75 -35.47
C ARG A 68 -5.80 -29.21 -34.02
N PHE A 69 -4.84 -30.03 -33.59
CA PHE A 69 -4.80 -30.60 -32.25
C PHE A 69 -4.90 -29.53 -31.15
N ASP A 70 -4.16 -28.43 -31.25
CA ASP A 70 -4.17 -27.34 -30.26
C ASP A 70 -5.60 -26.78 -30.02
N GLY A 71 -6.32 -26.48 -31.09
CA GLY A 71 -7.70 -25.96 -31.01
C GLY A 71 -8.71 -27.03 -30.60
N TRP A 72 -8.50 -28.29 -31.00
CA TRP A 72 -9.35 -29.41 -30.58
C TRP A 72 -9.21 -29.72 -29.09
N LEU A 73 -7.98 -29.69 -28.58
CA LEU A 73 -7.64 -29.83 -27.16
C LEU A 73 -8.31 -28.71 -26.33
N TYR A 74 -8.23 -27.47 -26.79
CA TYR A 74 -8.91 -26.33 -26.19
C TYR A 74 -10.42 -26.56 -26.03
N VAL A 75 -11.09 -27.08 -27.06
CA VAL A 75 -12.55 -27.35 -27.04
C VAL A 75 -12.91 -28.39 -25.97
N ILE A 76 -12.12 -29.45 -25.84
CA ILE A 76 -12.34 -30.49 -24.83
C ILE A 76 -12.19 -29.89 -23.42
N ALA A 77 -11.09 -29.18 -23.16
CA ALA A 77 -10.82 -28.54 -21.87
C ALA A 77 -11.92 -27.54 -21.48
N ASN A 78 -12.32 -26.67 -22.41
CA ASN A 78 -13.35 -25.66 -22.17
C ASN A 78 -14.73 -26.30 -21.89
N ARG A 79 -15.08 -27.40 -22.59
CA ARG A 79 -16.33 -28.12 -22.34
C ARG A 79 -16.37 -28.73 -20.94
N LEU A 80 -15.27 -29.31 -20.48
CA LEU A 80 -15.17 -29.86 -19.12
C LEU A 80 -15.31 -28.77 -18.05
N CYS A 81 -14.67 -27.61 -18.25
CA CYS A 81 -14.85 -26.46 -17.36
C CYS A 81 -16.32 -26.02 -17.28
N ILE A 82 -17.00 -25.85 -18.42
CA ILE A 82 -18.41 -25.43 -18.46
C ILE A 82 -19.31 -26.44 -17.75
N ASN A 83 -19.06 -27.74 -17.96
CA ASN A 83 -19.84 -28.80 -17.32
C ASN A 83 -19.65 -28.80 -15.80
N TRP A 84 -18.41 -28.61 -15.34
CA TRP A 84 -18.10 -28.52 -13.91
C TRP A 84 -18.80 -27.32 -13.27
N ILE A 85 -18.68 -26.12 -13.87
CA ILE A 85 -19.33 -24.89 -13.38
C ILE A 85 -20.85 -25.07 -13.26
N LYS A 86 -21.49 -25.67 -14.27
CA LYS A 86 -22.94 -25.92 -14.27
C LYS A 86 -23.37 -26.88 -13.16
N ARG A 87 -22.63 -27.97 -12.93
CA ARG A 87 -22.92 -28.95 -11.87
C ARG A 87 -22.73 -28.36 -10.48
N ASN A 88 -21.71 -27.55 -10.27
CA ASN A 88 -21.40 -27.00 -8.96
C ASN A 88 -22.34 -25.85 -8.57
N LYS A 89 -22.75 -25.00 -9.52
CA LYS A 89 -23.79 -23.97 -9.29
C LYS A 89 -25.11 -24.59 -8.81
N ALA A 90 -25.54 -25.70 -9.41
CA ALA A 90 -26.72 -26.45 -8.98
C ALA A 90 -26.58 -27.13 -7.60
N LYS A 91 -25.35 -27.38 -7.13
CA LYS A 91 -25.06 -27.93 -5.80
C LYS A 91 -25.04 -26.83 -4.73
N THR A 92 -24.46 -25.67 -5.03
CA THR A 92 -24.47 -24.47 -4.16
C THR A 92 -25.88 -23.90 -4.00
N ASP A 93 -26.68 -23.85 -5.06
CA ASP A 93 -28.08 -23.41 -5.00
C ASP A 93 -28.97 -24.39 -4.18
N ARG A 94 -28.58 -25.67 -4.08
CA ARG A 94 -29.24 -26.67 -3.23
C ARG A 94 -28.80 -26.60 -1.77
N LEU A 95 -27.52 -26.33 -1.49
CA LEU A 95 -26.98 -26.17 -0.13
C LEU A 95 -27.45 -24.88 0.55
N ASN A 96 -27.64 -23.80 -0.21
CA ASN A 96 -28.18 -22.53 0.32
C ASN A 96 -29.67 -22.60 0.69
N MET A 97 -30.40 -23.66 0.33
CA MET A 97 -31.79 -23.90 0.73
C MET A 97 -31.95 -24.90 1.88
N GLN A 98 -30.87 -25.56 2.33
CA GLN A 98 -30.91 -26.58 3.38
C GLN A 98 -29.64 -26.53 4.25
N SER A 99 -29.59 -25.65 5.25
CA SER A 99 -28.79 -25.87 6.47
C SER A 99 -29.10 -24.81 7.55
N LEU A 100 -30.13 -25.09 8.35
CA LEU A 100 -30.19 -24.79 9.78
C LEU A 100 -30.11 -26.17 10.42
N GLU A 101 -28.96 -26.56 10.97
CA GLU A 101 -28.81 -27.42 12.16
C GLU A 101 -27.35 -27.80 12.41
N GLU A 102 -27.06 -27.93 13.70
CA GLU A 102 -25.78 -27.97 14.39
C GLU A 102 -24.89 -29.17 14.04
N THR A 103 -23.57 -29.00 14.14
CA THR A 103 -22.68 -30.08 14.58
C THR A 103 -21.43 -29.52 15.29
N LEU A 104 -21.21 -29.98 16.52
CA LEU A 104 -20.07 -29.68 17.40
C LEU A 104 -18.74 -30.22 16.84
N PRO A 105 -17.59 -29.59 17.14
CA PRO A 105 -16.27 -30.17 16.86
C PRO A 105 -15.66 -30.82 18.11
N GLU A 106 -15.29 -32.10 18.00
CA GLU A 106 -14.33 -32.75 18.90
C GLU A 106 -13.03 -33.08 18.14
N GLU A 107 -11.96 -33.10 18.93
CA GLU A 107 -10.53 -33.08 18.64
C GLU A 107 -10.00 -34.30 17.86
N VAL A 108 -8.99 -34.08 16.97
CA VAL A 108 -7.81 -34.94 16.82
C VAL A 108 -6.60 -34.09 16.34
N GLU A 109 -5.67 -33.90 17.28
CA GLU A 109 -4.19 -33.95 17.24
C GLU A 109 -3.36 -33.24 16.15
N GLU A 110 -2.62 -32.22 16.62
CA GLU A 110 -1.16 -32.25 16.80
C GLU A 110 -0.33 -33.12 15.85
N ALA A 111 0.02 -32.60 14.66
CA ALA A 111 1.28 -32.95 13.96
C ALA A 111 1.70 -31.99 12.81
N SER A 112 0.94 -30.96 12.45
CA SER A 112 1.08 -30.30 11.14
C SER A 112 1.49 -28.81 11.15
N HIS A 113 1.86 -28.23 12.29
CA HIS A 113 2.10 -26.78 12.41
C HIS A 113 3.44 -26.24 11.85
N PHE A 114 4.28 -27.07 11.24
CA PHE A 114 5.53 -26.62 10.60
C PHE A 114 5.48 -26.50 9.07
N HIS A 115 4.36 -26.82 8.40
CA HIS A 115 4.19 -26.67 6.94
C HIS A 115 3.11 -25.65 6.52
N GLN A 116 2.48 -24.97 7.48
CA GLN A 116 1.34 -24.08 7.22
C GLN A 116 1.71 -22.59 7.05
N ARG A 117 2.92 -22.16 7.43
CA ARG A 117 3.32 -20.74 7.36
C ARG A 117 3.92 -20.33 6.01
N GLU A 118 4.56 -21.25 5.29
CA GLU A 118 5.07 -21.01 3.94
C GLU A 118 3.91 -20.91 2.92
N THR A 119 2.82 -21.62 3.17
CA THR A 119 1.58 -21.57 2.38
C THR A 119 0.76 -20.30 2.59
N GLU A 120 0.95 -19.53 3.67
CA GLU A 120 0.18 -18.30 3.91
C GLU A 120 0.76 -17.06 3.22
N ALA A 121 2.07 -16.94 3.13
CA ALA A 121 2.71 -15.89 2.32
C ALA A 121 2.48 -16.16 0.83
N GLU A 122 2.56 -17.42 0.43
CA GLU A 122 2.26 -17.86 -0.93
C GLU A 122 0.77 -17.68 -1.27
N LYS A 123 -0.16 -18.04 -0.38
CA LYS A 123 -1.60 -17.73 -0.55
C LYS A 123 -1.88 -16.23 -0.62
N ARG A 124 -1.16 -15.40 0.15
CA ARG A 124 -1.28 -13.93 0.09
C ARG A 124 -0.82 -13.38 -1.25
N ARG A 125 0.33 -13.85 -1.74
CA ARG A 125 0.89 -13.51 -3.04
C ARG A 125 -0.03 -13.95 -4.19
N GLN A 126 -0.55 -15.17 -4.12
CA GLN A 126 -1.53 -15.71 -5.06
C GLN A 126 -2.86 -14.93 -5.05
N ASN A 127 -3.34 -14.49 -3.88
CA ASN A 127 -4.54 -13.66 -3.77
C ASN A 127 -4.32 -12.26 -4.36
N LEU A 128 -3.15 -11.66 -4.13
CA LEU A 128 -2.79 -10.37 -4.72
C LEU A 128 -2.73 -10.47 -6.25
N VAL A 129 -2.08 -11.51 -6.79
CA VAL A 129 -2.05 -11.76 -8.23
C VAL A 129 -3.43 -12.07 -8.79
N LYS A 130 -4.29 -12.78 -8.05
CA LYS A 130 -5.69 -12.97 -8.43
C LYS A 130 -6.43 -11.63 -8.55
N MET A 131 -6.29 -10.72 -7.59
CA MET A 131 -6.86 -9.37 -7.66
C MET A 131 -6.30 -8.55 -8.83
N LEU A 132 -4.99 -8.61 -9.08
CA LEU A 132 -4.34 -7.90 -10.19
C LEU A 132 -4.80 -8.42 -11.55
N LEU A 133 -4.88 -9.73 -11.71
CA LEU A 133 -5.45 -10.35 -12.90
C LEU A 133 -6.92 -9.95 -13.06
N GLU A 134 -7.69 -9.85 -11.97
CA GLU A 134 -9.09 -9.42 -12.00
C GLU A 134 -9.32 -8.01 -12.57
N LYS A 135 -8.32 -7.13 -12.52
CA LYS A 135 -8.34 -5.80 -13.17
C LYS A 135 -8.22 -5.86 -14.70
N LEU A 136 -7.73 -6.96 -15.27
CA LEU A 136 -7.55 -7.09 -16.72
C LEU A 136 -8.85 -7.53 -17.42
N PRO A 137 -9.16 -6.99 -18.61
CA PRO A 137 -10.19 -7.54 -19.50
C PRO A 137 -9.99 -9.04 -19.74
N GLU A 138 -11.09 -9.79 -19.93
CA GLU A 138 -11.03 -11.26 -20.01
C GLU A 138 -10.05 -11.77 -21.08
N SER A 139 -10.03 -11.11 -22.24
CA SER A 139 -9.16 -11.44 -23.36
C SER A 139 -7.68 -11.20 -23.06
N GLU A 140 -7.35 -10.18 -22.28
CA GLU A 140 -6.00 -9.82 -21.84
C GLU A 140 -5.53 -10.73 -20.71
N ARG A 141 -6.41 -10.94 -19.71
CA ARG A 141 -6.16 -11.84 -18.59
C ARG A 141 -5.85 -13.25 -19.04
N THR A 142 -6.61 -13.77 -20.00
CA THR A 142 -6.41 -15.12 -20.56
C THR A 142 -5.05 -15.23 -21.25
N VAL A 143 -4.65 -14.22 -22.02
CA VAL A 143 -3.35 -14.22 -22.71
C VAL A 143 -2.20 -14.14 -21.70
N VAL A 144 -2.30 -13.30 -20.67
CA VAL A 144 -1.30 -13.19 -19.59
C VAL A 144 -1.17 -14.50 -18.81
N THR A 145 -2.28 -15.13 -18.45
CA THR A 145 -2.24 -16.42 -17.75
C THR A 145 -1.61 -17.51 -18.60
N LEU A 146 -1.98 -17.64 -19.88
CA LEU A 146 -1.37 -18.64 -20.77
C LEU A 146 0.11 -18.36 -21.03
N TYR A 147 0.52 -17.09 -21.07
CA TYR A 147 1.91 -16.70 -21.31
C TYR A 147 2.80 -16.93 -20.07
N TYR A 148 2.36 -16.53 -18.88
CA TYR A 148 3.19 -16.62 -17.65
C TYR A 148 3.02 -17.91 -16.86
N LEU A 149 1.80 -18.43 -16.74
CA LEU A 149 1.53 -19.72 -16.05
C LEU A 149 1.63 -20.91 -17.02
N GLY A 150 1.13 -20.72 -18.24
CA GLY A 150 1.19 -21.76 -19.27
C GLY A 150 2.56 -21.88 -19.96
N GLU A 151 3.47 -20.93 -19.73
CA GLU A 151 4.78 -20.80 -20.41
C GLU A 151 4.68 -20.85 -21.94
N MET A 152 3.52 -20.48 -22.50
CA MET A 152 3.25 -20.60 -23.93
C MET A 152 3.81 -19.39 -24.68
N THR A 153 4.48 -19.64 -25.80
CA THR A 153 4.86 -18.57 -26.73
C THR A 153 3.63 -17.93 -27.36
N THR A 154 3.74 -16.67 -27.81
CA THR A 154 2.63 -15.98 -28.50
C THR A 154 2.09 -16.75 -29.72
N LYS A 155 2.95 -17.53 -30.39
CA LYS A 155 2.60 -18.41 -31.51
C LYS A 155 1.81 -19.65 -31.07
N GLU A 156 2.12 -20.19 -29.89
CA GLU A 156 1.37 -21.32 -29.30
C GLU A 156 0.02 -20.86 -28.78
N ILE A 157 -0.03 -19.73 -28.06
CA ILE A 157 -1.30 -19.13 -27.61
C ILE A 157 -2.21 -18.82 -28.80
N SER A 158 -1.65 -18.30 -29.90
CA SER A 158 -2.39 -18.02 -31.13
C SER A 158 -3.03 -19.29 -31.72
N ARG A 159 -2.29 -20.40 -31.81
CA ARG A 159 -2.82 -21.69 -32.30
C ARG A 159 -3.84 -22.30 -31.33
N PHE A 160 -3.57 -22.21 -30.03
CA PHE A 160 -4.38 -22.77 -28.97
C PHE A 160 -5.74 -22.06 -28.82
N LEU A 161 -5.73 -20.73 -28.90
CA LEU A 161 -6.95 -19.91 -28.86
C LEU A 161 -7.55 -19.65 -30.26
N GLY A 162 -6.90 -20.03 -31.35
CA GLY A 162 -7.40 -19.79 -32.71
C GLY A 162 -7.51 -18.31 -33.12
N VAL A 163 -6.74 -17.41 -32.50
CA VAL A 163 -6.72 -15.97 -32.81
C VAL A 163 -5.37 -15.57 -33.41
N SER A 164 -5.31 -14.44 -34.15
CA SER A 164 -4.06 -14.02 -34.82
C SER A 164 -2.92 -13.74 -33.83
N ILE A 165 -1.67 -14.01 -34.23
CA ILE A 165 -0.50 -13.74 -33.40
C ILE A 165 -0.35 -12.25 -33.05
N ASN A 166 -0.78 -11.35 -33.95
CA ASN A 166 -0.77 -9.91 -33.72
C ASN A 166 -1.79 -9.51 -32.64
N THR A 167 -2.97 -10.14 -32.64
CA THR A 167 -3.97 -9.97 -31.59
C THR A 167 -3.44 -10.43 -30.24
N ILE A 168 -2.71 -11.55 -30.18
CA ILE A 168 -2.07 -12.02 -28.94
C ILE A 168 -1.00 -11.04 -28.44
N LYS A 169 -0.10 -10.59 -29.33
CA LYS A 169 0.94 -9.61 -28.98
C LYS A 169 0.35 -8.30 -28.48
N SER A 170 -0.68 -7.80 -29.15
CA SER A 170 -1.40 -6.58 -28.73
C SER A 170 -2.06 -6.74 -27.37
N ARG A 171 -2.78 -7.85 -27.13
CA ARG A 171 -3.41 -8.14 -25.83
C ARG A 171 -2.38 -8.30 -24.71
N LEU A 172 -1.26 -8.96 -24.97
CA LEU A 172 -0.17 -9.10 -24.01
C LEU A 172 0.44 -7.74 -23.68
N GLN A 173 0.74 -6.92 -24.69
CA GLN A 173 1.29 -5.57 -24.50
C GLN A 173 0.34 -4.65 -23.72
N ARG A 174 -0.96 -4.67 -24.02
CA ARG A 174 -1.97 -3.91 -23.27
C ARG A 174 -2.08 -4.39 -21.82
N ALA A 175 -2.05 -5.70 -21.61
CA ALA A 175 -2.09 -6.26 -20.27
C ALA A 175 -0.87 -5.83 -19.44
N ARG A 176 0.34 -5.86 -20.03
CA ARG A 176 1.56 -5.35 -19.39
C ARG A 176 1.45 -3.87 -19.05
N LYS A 177 0.97 -3.05 -20.00
CA LYS A 177 0.76 -1.61 -19.77
C LYS A 177 -0.25 -1.32 -18.66
N ARG A 178 -1.25 -2.18 -18.45
CA ARG A 178 -2.23 -2.07 -17.36
C ARG A 178 -1.71 -2.58 -16.02
N LEU A 179 -0.78 -3.54 -16.03
CA LEU A 179 -0.15 -4.07 -14.83
C LEU A 179 1.03 -3.21 -14.35
N GLN A 180 1.71 -2.47 -15.23
CA GLN A 180 2.82 -1.55 -14.90
C GLN A 180 3.84 -2.18 -13.92
N GLU A 181 4.10 -1.55 -12.78
CA GLU A 181 5.04 -2.01 -11.75
C GLU A 181 4.66 -3.36 -11.13
N GLU A 182 3.39 -3.76 -11.23
CA GLU A 182 2.85 -5.03 -10.70
C GLU A 182 3.06 -6.20 -11.67
N GLU A 183 3.51 -5.97 -12.91
CA GLU A 183 3.76 -7.05 -13.89
C GLU A 183 4.80 -8.04 -13.38
N ALA A 184 5.87 -7.55 -12.74
CA ALA A 184 6.95 -8.37 -12.22
C ALA A 184 6.44 -9.35 -11.14
N LEU A 185 5.54 -8.88 -10.27
CA LEU A 185 4.90 -9.71 -9.25
C LEU A 185 3.97 -10.75 -9.87
N VAL A 186 3.17 -10.38 -10.88
CA VAL A 186 2.28 -11.30 -11.61
C VAL A 186 3.10 -12.39 -12.32
N HIS A 187 4.19 -12.02 -12.98
CA HIS A 187 5.11 -12.95 -13.62
C HIS A 187 5.75 -13.89 -12.60
N GLU A 188 6.38 -13.37 -11.54
CA GLU A 188 7.04 -14.17 -10.51
C GLU A 188 6.08 -15.14 -9.79
N THR A 189 4.81 -14.74 -9.65
CA THR A 189 3.79 -15.59 -9.02
C THR A 189 3.27 -16.66 -9.94
N LEU A 190 2.91 -16.32 -11.16
CA LEU A 190 2.40 -17.29 -12.11
C LEU A 190 3.47 -18.27 -12.59
N SER A 191 4.73 -17.83 -12.72
CA SER A 191 5.85 -18.68 -13.13
C SER A 191 6.42 -19.54 -12.00
N GLY A 192 6.09 -19.24 -10.74
CA GLY A 192 6.47 -20.06 -9.58
C GLY A 192 5.54 -21.25 -9.31
N VAL A 193 4.42 -21.36 -10.02
CA VAL A 193 3.42 -22.42 -9.81
C VAL A 193 3.84 -23.67 -10.58
N GLN A 194 4.29 -24.69 -9.85
CA GLN A 194 4.64 -26.00 -10.44
C GLN A 194 3.40 -26.92 -10.48
N LEU A 195 3.15 -27.54 -11.64
CA LEU A 195 2.24 -28.68 -11.73
C LEU A 195 2.86 -29.90 -11.05
N SER A 196 2.03 -30.76 -10.46
CA SER A 196 2.47 -32.04 -9.89
C SER A 196 3.27 -32.86 -10.90
N ASP A 197 4.48 -33.27 -10.52
CA ASP A 197 5.36 -34.11 -11.35
C ASP A 197 4.70 -35.46 -11.69
N ASN A 198 3.73 -35.90 -10.88
CA ASN A 198 3.02 -37.17 -11.03
C ASN A 198 1.79 -37.07 -11.95
N LEU A 199 1.45 -35.89 -12.49
CA LEU A 199 0.24 -35.69 -13.31
C LEU A 199 0.21 -36.62 -14.53
N THR A 200 1.32 -36.66 -15.28
CA THR A 200 1.43 -37.52 -16.47
C THR A 200 1.33 -38.99 -16.08
N GLU A 201 2.00 -39.41 -15.01
CA GLU A 201 1.98 -40.80 -14.54
C GLU A 201 0.59 -41.25 -14.10
N ASN A 202 -0.16 -40.38 -13.42
CA ASN A 202 -1.53 -40.66 -12.97
C ASN A 202 -2.49 -40.87 -14.14
N VAL A 203 -2.38 -40.04 -15.18
CA VAL A 203 -3.17 -40.20 -16.41
C VAL A 203 -2.76 -41.47 -17.16
N MET A 204 -1.46 -41.74 -17.29
CA MET A 204 -0.98 -42.96 -17.95
C MET A 204 -1.41 -44.24 -17.22
N ARG A 205 -1.44 -44.22 -15.88
CA ARG A 205 -1.97 -45.33 -15.06
C ARG A 205 -3.45 -45.58 -15.33
N HIS A 206 -4.27 -44.52 -15.36
CA HIS A 206 -5.69 -44.64 -15.72
C HIS A 206 -5.89 -45.15 -17.15
N ILE A 207 -5.04 -44.75 -18.09
CA ILE A 207 -5.08 -45.24 -19.47
C ILE A 207 -4.71 -46.74 -19.54
N ALA A 208 -3.72 -47.19 -18.75
CA ALA A 208 -3.36 -48.60 -18.65
C ALA A 208 -4.52 -49.44 -18.11
N ASP A 209 -5.25 -48.94 -17.11
CA ASP A 209 -6.44 -49.61 -16.56
C ASP A 209 -7.64 -49.64 -17.53
N LEU A 210 -7.69 -48.70 -18.48
CA LEU A 210 -8.69 -48.66 -19.55
C LEU A 210 -8.42 -49.66 -20.67
N LYS A 211 -7.21 -50.23 -20.75
CA LYS A 211 -6.89 -51.30 -21.70
C LYS A 211 -7.28 -52.66 -21.09
N PRO A 212 -8.18 -53.44 -21.71
CA PRO A 212 -8.45 -54.78 -21.24
C PRO A 212 -7.20 -55.65 -21.34
N THR A 213 -6.64 -56.07 -20.21
CA THR A 213 -5.53 -57.03 -20.14
C THR A 213 -5.94 -58.33 -20.81
N SER A 214 -5.36 -58.63 -21.97
CA SER A 214 -5.51 -59.93 -22.63
C SER A 214 -4.66 -60.98 -21.91
N THR A 215 -5.24 -61.70 -20.95
CA THR A 215 -4.75 -63.02 -20.54
C THR A 215 -5.41 -64.11 -21.41
N PRO A 216 -4.69 -65.17 -21.86
CA PRO A 216 -5.26 -66.16 -22.77
C PRO A 216 -6.21 -67.14 -22.05
N PRO A 217 -7.16 -67.76 -22.77
CA PRO A 217 -8.29 -68.45 -22.15
C PRO A 217 -7.98 -69.92 -21.87
N THR A 218 -8.22 -70.38 -20.64
CA THR A 218 -8.45 -71.80 -20.36
C THR A 218 -9.93 -72.08 -20.11
N LYS A 219 -10.42 -73.11 -20.78
CA LYS A 219 -11.83 -73.48 -20.96
C LYS A 219 -12.49 -74.00 -19.67
N LYS A 220 -13.72 -73.48 -19.43
CA LYS A 220 -14.96 -74.00 -18.75
C LYS A 220 -15.02 -75.51 -18.35
N PRO A 221 -15.89 -75.96 -17.39
CA PRO A 221 -17.28 -75.48 -17.23
C PRO A 221 -18.00 -75.44 -15.82
N LEU A 222 -19.02 -74.56 -15.77
CA LEU A 222 -20.40 -74.66 -15.20
C LEU A 222 -20.71 -74.85 -13.68
N LEU A 223 -21.23 -73.74 -13.07
CA LEU A 223 -22.40 -73.53 -12.16
C LEU A 223 -22.53 -74.27 -10.79
N PRO A 224 -23.33 -73.78 -9.79
CA PRO A 224 -23.96 -72.45 -9.56
C PRO A 224 -23.93 -71.88 -8.09
N LEU A 225 -24.45 -70.65 -7.94
CA LEU A 225 -25.00 -69.95 -6.73
C LEU A 225 -23.95 -69.40 -5.72
N ALA A 226 -23.95 -68.13 -5.30
CA ALA A 226 -25.04 -67.28 -4.82
C ALA A 226 -24.52 -65.84 -4.49
N THR A 227 -25.42 -64.84 -4.50
CA THR A 227 -25.30 -63.47 -3.92
C THR A 227 -24.33 -62.48 -4.61
N LEU A 228 -24.57 -61.18 -4.78
CA LEU A 228 -25.66 -60.26 -4.40
C LEU A 228 -25.50 -58.99 -5.30
N SER A 229 -26.65 -58.45 -5.76
CA SER A 229 -26.95 -57.03 -6.04
C SER A 229 -25.85 -56.02 -6.47
N ALA A 230 -26.00 -55.45 -7.66
CA ALA A 230 -26.26 -54.00 -7.87
C ALA A 230 -26.18 -53.65 -9.36
N ALA A 231 -27.33 -53.66 -10.04
CA ALA A 231 -27.47 -53.20 -11.41
C ALA A 231 -28.71 -52.32 -11.55
N VAL A 232 -28.69 -51.11 -10.97
CA VAL A 232 -29.53 -49.99 -11.41
C VAL A 232 -28.81 -48.70 -11.02
N VAL A 233 -28.20 -48.01 -11.99
CA VAL A 233 -28.17 -46.55 -12.25
C VAL A 233 -27.05 -46.31 -13.28
N LEU A 234 -27.29 -46.65 -14.55
CA LEU A 234 -26.38 -46.29 -15.65
C LEU A 234 -27.13 -45.78 -16.90
N VAL A 235 -28.40 -45.39 -16.76
CA VAL A 235 -29.27 -45.01 -17.89
C VAL A 235 -29.78 -43.56 -17.84
N ILE A 236 -29.44 -42.74 -16.84
CA ILE A 236 -29.98 -41.35 -16.75
C ILE A 236 -28.95 -40.24 -17.09
N LEU A 237 -27.71 -40.55 -17.47
CA LEU A 237 -26.73 -39.53 -17.88
C LEU A 237 -26.38 -39.48 -19.38
N PHE A 238 -26.96 -40.37 -20.20
CA PHE A 238 -26.67 -40.47 -21.64
C PHE A 238 -27.93 -40.39 -22.51
N GLY A 239 -28.77 -39.40 -22.27
CA GLY A 239 -29.93 -39.10 -23.11
C GLY A 239 -29.85 -37.71 -23.71
N LEU A 240 -29.83 -37.65 -25.04
CA LEU A 240 -30.02 -36.49 -25.94
C LEU A 240 -28.73 -35.72 -26.34
N GLY A 241 -28.31 -35.94 -27.59
CA GLY A 241 -27.56 -34.93 -28.35
C GLY A 241 -26.38 -35.37 -29.22
N GLY A 242 -26.33 -36.60 -29.73
CA GLY A 242 -25.31 -37.09 -30.67
C GLY A 242 -25.33 -36.48 -32.09
N GLN A 243 -25.70 -35.21 -32.26
CA GLN A 243 -25.73 -34.52 -33.57
C GLN A 243 -25.00 -33.17 -33.63
N TYR A 244 -24.23 -32.79 -32.60
CA TYR A 244 -23.56 -31.48 -32.58
C TYR A 244 -22.04 -31.48 -32.82
N LEU A 245 -21.43 -32.63 -33.11
CA LEU A 245 -19.97 -32.73 -33.32
C LEU A 245 -19.50 -32.42 -34.74
N LEU A 246 -20.40 -32.27 -35.72
CA LEU A 246 -20.06 -31.93 -37.11
C LEU A 246 -20.27 -30.45 -37.50
N ARG A 247 -20.56 -29.55 -36.54
CA ARG A 247 -20.83 -28.12 -36.83
C ARG A 247 -19.86 -27.10 -36.25
N PHE A 248 -18.84 -27.50 -35.51
CA PHE A 248 -17.89 -26.53 -34.94
C PHE A 248 -16.44 -26.96 -35.16
N GLN A 249 -15.95 -26.67 -36.36
CA GLN A 249 -14.55 -26.36 -36.62
C GLN A 249 -14.41 -24.84 -36.87
N GLN A 250 -14.99 -24.01 -35.99
CA GLN A 250 -14.73 -22.56 -36.03
C GLN A 250 -13.78 -22.18 -34.90
N PRO A 251 -12.73 -21.38 -35.17
CA PRO A 251 -11.83 -20.89 -34.14
C PRO A 251 -12.62 -20.08 -33.09
N TYR A 252 -12.09 -20.05 -31.87
CA TYR A 252 -12.65 -19.28 -30.77
C TYR A 252 -12.74 -17.80 -31.18
N SER A 253 -13.96 -17.31 -31.41
CA SER A 253 -14.22 -15.93 -31.84
C SER A 253 -14.48 -15.07 -30.61
N PHE A 254 -13.67 -14.02 -30.44
CA PHE A 254 -14.02 -12.85 -29.63
C PHE A 254 -14.80 -11.79 -30.46
N ASP A 255 -15.07 -12.06 -31.73
CA ASP A 255 -15.61 -11.09 -32.70
C ASP A 255 -17.14 -11.12 -32.77
N ALA A 256 -17.80 -10.89 -31.63
CA ALA A 256 -19.24 -10.58 -31.59
C ALA A 256 -19.52 -9.25 -30.87
N GLN A 257 -18.76 -8.23 -31.25
CA GLN A 257 -19.14 -6.86 -31.61
C GLN A 257 -17.83 -6.08 -31.64
N SER A 258 -17.34 -5.83 -32.86
CA SER A 258 -16.07 -5.19 -33.15
C SER A 258 -15.96 -3.80 -32.54
N GLU A 259 -14.95 -3.60 -31.69
CA GLU A 259 -14.31 -2.29 -31.53
C GLU A 259 -13.76 -1.86 -32.90
N PRO A 260 -13.92 -0.60 -33.33
CA PRO A 260 -13.42 -0.17 -34.62
C PRO A 260 -11.90 -0.18 -34.59
N THR A 261 -11.31 -1.15 -35.29
CA THR A 261 -9.87 -1.17 -35.59
C THR A 261 -9.67 -0.32 -36.83
N ILE A 262 -9.09 0.88 -36.68
CA ILE A 262 -8.65 1.70 -37.81
C ILE A 262 -7.43 0.99 -38.43
N GLU A 263 -7.61 0.38 -39.59
CA GLU A 263 -6.50 -0.10 -40.42
C GLU A 263 -5.80 1.13 -41.03
N LEU A 264 -4.56 1.39 -40.62
CA LEU A 264 -3.65 2.27 -41.34
C LEU A 264 -3.29 1.60 -42.67
N VAL A 265 -3.98 1.99 -43.73
CA VAL A 265 -3.56 1.72 -45.11
C VAL A 265 -2.40 2.67 -45.42
N ASP A 266 -1.20 2.13 -45.61
CA ASP A 266 -0.09 2.87 -46.21
C ASP A 266 -0.46 3.26 -47.64
N ALA A 267 -0.98 4.48 -47.80
CA ALA A 267 -1.10 5.14 -49.09
C ALA A 267 0.23 5.84 -49.39
N PRO A 268 0.90 5.57 -50.52
CA PRO A 268 2.08 6.31 -50.91
C PRO A 268 1.67 7.73 -51.32
N ILE A 269 1.99 8.71 -50.49
CA ILE A 269 1.82 10.12 -50.82
C ILE A 269 2.89 10.50 -51.85
N TYR A 270 2.46 10.70 -53.09
CA TYR A 270 3.25 11.42 -54.10
C TYR A 270 3.19 12.92 -53.78
N LEU A 271 4.31 13.49 -53.37
CA LEU A 271 4.50 14.94 -53.27
C LEU A 271 4.87 15.50 -54.66
N GLU A 272 3.92 16.13 -55.35
CA GLU A 272 4.24 17.07 -56.42
C GLU A 272 4.78 18.36 -55.80
N ILE A 273 6.11 18.46 -55.74
CA ILE A 273 6.81 19.69 -55.39
C ILE A 273 6.86 20.57 -56.65
N VAL A 274 6.08 21.65 -56.66
CA VAL A 274 6.29 22.76 -57.60
C VAL A 274 7.49 23.58 -57.11
N ALA A 275 8.59 23.44 -57.84
CA ALA A 275 9.84 24.17 -57.64
C ALA A 275 9.75 25.63 -58.10
N LYS A 276 10.44 26.54 -57.39
CA LYS A 276 11.24 27.67 -57.93
C LYS A 276 12.06 28.37 -56.81
N PRO A 277 13.17 29.08 -57.12
CA PRO A 277 14.50 28.49 -56.97
C PRO A 277 15.51 29.30 -56.13
N ALA A 278 16.45 28.55 -55.55
CA ALA A 278 17.90 28.77 -55.46
C ALA A 278 18.48 30.17 -55.14
N VAL A 279 19.25 30.23 -54.03
CA VAL A 279 20.64 30.75 -53.95
C VAL A 279 21.34 29.93 -52.84
N ARG A 280 22.11 28.86 -53.11
CA ARG A 280 23.55 28.84 -53.50
C ARG A 280 24.42 29.57 -52.43
N ASN A 281 25.34 29.00 -51.66
CA ASN A 281 26.30 27.92 -51.92
C ASN A 281 27.04 27.53 -50.61
N GLN A 282 27.35 26.23 -50.49
CA GLN A 282 28.63 25.62 -50.10
C GLN A 282 29.28 25.96 -48.73
N VAL A 283 29.28 25.02 -47.78
CA VAL A 283 30.28 23.94 -47.55
C VAL A 283 31.61 24.46 -46.98
N GLY A 284 31.94 23.96 -45.79
CA GLY A 284 33.30 24.03 -45.24
C GLY A 284 33.40 23.50 -43.81
N ARG A 285 33.49 22.17 -43.65
CA ARG A 285 34.19 21.58 -42.49
C ARG A 285 35.67 21.94 -42.62
N THR A 286 36.33 22.37 -41.53
CA THR A 286 37.57 21.74 -41.00
C THR A 286 38.19 22.51 -39.82
N ILE A 287 38.51 21.75 -38.77
CA ILE A 287 39.78 21.71 -38.00
C ILE A 287 40.06 22.81 -36.94
N ILE A 288 40.34 22.30 -35.73
CA ILE A 288 40.96 22.92 -34.54
C ILE A 288 42.48 23.13 -34.77
N PRO A 289 43.09 24.28 -34.40
CA PRO A 289 43.96 24.37 -33.20
C PRO A 289 43.87 25.78 -32.54
N GLY A 290 44.30 26.10 -31.32
CA GLY A 290 45.08 25.47 -30.27
C GLY A 290 45.50 26.59 -29.28
N LYS A 291 45.61 26.25 -28.00
CA LYS A 291 46.44 26.83 -26.92
C LYS A 291 47.09 28.22 -27.14
N ASN A 292 46.79 29.19 -26.26
CA ASN A 292 47.84 29.83 -25.45
C ASN A 292 47.31 30.65 -24.26
N SER A 293 48.08 30.52 -23.19
CA SER A 293 48.07 31.13 -21.86
C SER A 293 48.40 32.62 -21.84
N GLY A 294 47.86 33.34 -20.84
CA GLY A 294 48.29 34.69 -20.45
C GLY A 294 47.73 35.06 -19.08
N ALA A 295 48.62 35.21 -18.10
CA ALA A 295 48.34 35.53 -16.71
C ALA A 295 48.02 37.02 -16.47
N GLY A 296 47.28 37.31 -15.39
CA GLY A 296 47.11 38.67 -14.84
C GLY A 296 46.28 38.64 -13.54
N MET A 297 46.87 39.15 -12.46
CA MET A 297 46.50 39.00 -11.04
C MET A 297 45.84 40.28 -10.48
N GLN A 298 45.19 40.17 -9.30
CA GLN A 298 44.67 41.22 -8.37
C GLN A 298 43.29 41.83 -8.70
N THR A 299 42.33 42.03 -7.78
CA THR A 299 42.36 42.21 -6.31
C THR A 299 40.96 42.01 -5.71
N SER A 300 40.92 41.63 -4.43
CA SER A 300 39.74 41.45 -3.57
C SER A 300 38.87 42.69 -3.41
N GLN A 301 37.55 42.53 -3.36
CA GLN A 301 36.70 43.29 -2.46
C GLN A 301 35.40 42.54 -2.12
N THR A 302 35.22 42.37 -0.81
CA THR A 302 34.07 41.80 -0.12
C THR A 302 32.91 42.79 -0.18
N THR A 303 31.75 42.35 -0.70
CA THR A 303 30.46 42.93 -0.31
C THR A 303 29.42 41.81 -0.29
N PHE A 304 29.00 41.43 0.92
CA PHE A 304 27.77 40.68 1.15
C PHE A 304 26.58 41.52 0.67
N THR A 305 25.70 40.96 -0.15
CA THR A 305 24.23 41.03 0.02
C THR A 305 23.54 40.21 -1.07
N THR A 306 22.75 39.23 -0.61
CA THR A 306 21.51 38.70 -1.21
C THR A 306 21.47 38.45 -2.72
N ASN A 307 21.56 37.16 -3.10
CA ASN A 307 20.62 36.50 -4.01
C ASN A 307 21.06 35.04 -4.23
N ILE A 308 20.47 34.09 -3.49
CA ILE A 308 20.39 32.69 -3.92
C ILE A 308 18.95 32.24 -3.70
N ARG A 309 18.15 32.42 -4.74
CA ARG A 309 16.87 31.76 -5.01
C ARG A 309 16.80 31.51 -6.51
N ASP A 310 17.82 30.85 -7.05
CA ASP A 310 17.85 30.41 -8.44
C ASP A 310 18.81 29.22 -8.51
N ASP A 311 18.39 28.08 -7.95
CA ASP A 311 18.83 26.75 -8.43
C ASP A 311 17.91 25.63 -7.88
N ALA A 312 16.62 25.93 -7.73
CA ALA A 312 15.58 24.91 -7.73
C ALA A 312 15.14 24.66 -9.18
N SER A 313 16.07 24.22 -10.03
CA SER A 313 15.79 23.96 -11.45
C SER A 313 16.32 22.60 -11.89
N GLN A 314 15.60 21.55 -11.49
CA GLN A 314 15.51 20.32 -12.29
C GLN A 314 14.11 20.06 -12.88
N PHE A 315 13.19 21.04 -12.81
CA PHE A 315 11.96 21.04 -13.60
C PHE A 315 11.98 22.17 -14.64
N SER A 316 12.90 22.12 -15.62
CA SER A 316 13.06 23.24 -16.57
C SER A 316 11.96 23.40 -17.63
N ASN A 317 10.75 22.89 -17.40
CA ASN A 317 9.54 23.20 -18.21
C ASN A 317 8.20 23.12 -17.43
N SER A 318 8.21 22.86 -16.11
CA SER A 318 6.96 22.70 -15.35
C SER A 318 6.30 24.05 -15.06
N GLN A 319 5.00 24.18 -15.33
CA GLN A 319 4.21 25.35 -14.97
C GLN A 319 3.84 25.39 -13.47
N TRP A 320 4.05 24.30 -12.74
CA TRP A 320 3.76 24.19 -11.31
C TRP A 320 4.83 24.87 -10.46
N THR A 321 4.39 25.72 -9.54
CA THR A 321 5.24 26.32 -8.50
C THR A 321 4.99 25.59 -7.18
N GLN A 322 6.05 25.11 -6.53
CA GLN A 322 5.94 24.52 -5.21
C GLN A 322 5.57 25.59 -4.18
N SER A 323 4.56 25.32 -3.38
CA SER A 323 4.17 26.16 -2.24
C SER A 323 4.92 25.72 -0.99
N ILE A 324 5.12 26.64 -0.05
CA ILE A 324 5.78 26.32 1.23
C ILE A 324 4.97 25.26 1.99
N GLY A 325 3.64 25.39 2.00
CA GLY A 325 2.76 24.47 2.72
C GLY A 325 2.92 24.57 4.24
N PRO A 326 2.15 23.78 5.01
CA PRO A 326 2.31 23.77 6.45
C PRO A 326 3.62 23.10 6.87
N LYS A 327 4.14 23.55 8.02
CA LYS A 327 5.40 23.05 8.58
C LYS A 327 5.24 21.62 9.09
N GLY A 328 6.31 20.84 8.98
CA GLY A 328 6.38 19.46 9.43
C GLY A 328 6.44 18.46 8.29
N SER A 329 6.83 17.23 8.61
CA SER A 329 6.87 16.09 7.68
C SER A 329 6.91 14.80 8.49
N ILE A 330 6.36 13.71 7.93
CA ILE A 330 6.65 12.38 8.47
C ILE A 330 8.14 12.09 8.26
N VAL A 331 8.83 11.65 9.32
CA VAL A 331 10.25 11.31 9.28
C VAL A 331 10.40 9.79 9.42
N PHE A 332 11.15 9.20 8.50
CA PHE A 332 11.37 7.74 8.42
C PHE A 332 12.72 7.32 8.99
N ASN A 333 13.73 8.19 8.93
CA ASN A 333 15.04 7.95 9.51
C ASN A 333 15.67 9.26 10.01
N MET A 334 16.48 9.20 11.06
CA MET A 334 17.25 10.34 11.57
C MET A 334 18.52 9.83 12.25
N PHE A 335 19.65 10.48 11.99
CA PHE A 335 20.93 10.16 12.63
C PHE A 335 21.85 11.40 12.68
N GLU A 336 22.86 11.32 13.55
CA GLU A 336 23.97 12.27 13.63
C GLU A 336 25.18 11.67 12.90
N ALA A 337 25.79 12.44 12.01
CA ALA A 337 27.03 12.09 11.31
C ALA A 337 28.25 12.37 12.20
N THR A 338 29.40 11.80 11.83
CA THR A 338 30.65 11.92 12.62
C THR A 338 31.12 13.36 12.83
N ASP A 339 30.72 14.29 11.96
CA ASP A 339 31.02 15.73 12.05
C ASP A 339 30.04 16.52 12.95
N GLY A 340 29.05 15.84 13.54
CA GLY A 340 27.98 16.45 14.35
C GLY A 340 26.77 16.95 13.55
N THR A 341 26.78 16.77 12.22
CA THR A 341 25.63 17.12 11.39
C THR A 341 24.47 16.15 11.62
N ILE A 342 23.25 16.68 11.83
CA ILE A 342 22.03 15.85 11.95
C ILE A 342 21.31 15.80 10.60
N TYR A 343 21.00 14.60 10.14
CA TYR A 343 20.21 14.35 8.93
C TYR A 343 18.87 13.71 9.29
N ALA A 344 17.81 14.08 8.56
CA ALA A 344 16.48 13.49 8.66
C ALA A 344 15.96 13.12 7.27
N ALA A 345 15.71 11.83 7.05
CA ALA A 345 15.02 11.35 5.85
C ALA A 345 13.51 11.41 6.09
N ALA A 346 12.82 12.22 5.32
CA ALA A 346 11.41 12.54 5.50
C ALA A 346 10.62 12.25 4.22
N LYS A 347 9.28 12.34 4.31
CA LYS A 347 8.34 12.15 3.18
C LYS A 347 8.72 12.98 1.95
N THR A 348 9.09 14.24 2.18
CA THR A 348 9.41 15.22 1.12
C THR A 348 10.88 15.22 0.68
N GLY A 349 11.71 14.35 1.25
CA GLY A 349 13.12 14.23 0.88
C GLY A 349 14.07 14.21 2.07
N LEU A 350 15.34 14.49 1.79
CA LEU A 350 16.43 14.52 2.78
C LEU A 350 16.63 15.93 3.33
N TYR A 351 16.57 16.06 4.65
CA TYR A 351 16.84 17.30 5.38
C TYR A 351 18.14 17.22 6.17
N LYS A 352 18.80 18.37 6.30
CA LYS A 352 19.96 18.60 7.19
C LYS A 352 19.64 19.71 8.17
N LEU A 353 20.05 19.53 9.42
CA LEU A 353 19.98 20.59 10.42
C LEU A 353 21.16 21.55 10.23
N THR A 354 20.87 22.83 10.06
CA THR A 354 21.87 23.89 9.83
C THR A 354 22.42 24.44 11.14
N SER A 355 23.49 25.24 11.04
CA SER A 355 24.10 25.90 12.21
C SER A 355 23.21 26.96 12.87
N ASP A 356 22.28 27.57 12.13
CA ASP A 356 21.22 28.44 12.65
C ASP A 356 20.04 27.66 13.24
N ALA A 357 20.18 26.33 13.33
CA ALA A 357 19.26 25.41 13.96
C ALA A 357 17.90 25.30 13.23
N THR A 358 17.91 25.41 11.89
CA THR A 358 16.74 25.19 11.02
C THR A 358 16.96 23.97 10.13
N TRP A 359 15.89 23.28 9.73
CA TRP A 359 15.99 22.18 8.78
C TRP A 359 16.05 22.72 7.36
N MET A 360 17.02 22.27 6.59
CA MET A 360 17.18 22.60 5.18
C MET A 360 16.95 21.35 4.33
N LEU A 361 16.02 21.42 3.39
CA LEU A 361 15.85 20.38 2.37
C LEU A 361 17.07 20.40 1.45
N ILE A 362 17.79 19.28 1.38
CA ILE A 362 18.98 19.13 0.54
C ILE A 362 18.63 18.39 -0.76
N ASN A 363 17.78 17.36 -0.69
CA ASN A 363 17.46 16.54 -1.84
C ASN A 363 15.98 16.11 -1.81
N PRO A 364 15.15 16.60 -2.76
CA PRO A 364 13.74 16.22 -2.85
C PRO A 364 13.50 14.87 -3.55
N ASP A 365 14.45 14.40 -4.37
CA ASP A 365 14.26 13.30 -5.33
C ASP A 365 14.66 11.93 -4.79
N ILE A 366 15.15 11.85 -3.55
CA ILE A 366 15.53 10.58 -2.95
C ILE A 366 14.27 9.72 -2.76
N THR A 367 14.04 8.82 -3.73
CA THR A 367 12.88 7.92 -3.77
C THR A 367 12.97 6.93 -2.62
N THR A 368 12.41 7.31 -1.47
CA THR A 368 12.47 6.48 -0.27
C THR A 368 11.55 5.26 -0.38
N GLY A 369 10.51 5.29 -1.23
CA GLY A 369 9.74 4.14 -1.75
C GLY A 369 9.09 3.17 -0.73
N GLN A 370 9.45 3.26 0.55
CA GLN A 370 9.06 2.39 1.65
C GLN A 370 9.15 3.18 2.97
N TYR A 371 8.29 2.80 3.93
CA TYR A 371 8.27 3.33 5.31
C TYR A 371 9.58 3.12 6.10
N ARG A 372 10.60 2.46 5.55
CA ARG A 372 11.88 2.18 6.19
C ARG A 372 13.03 2.24 5.19
N VAL A 373 13.80 3.31 5.27
CA VAL A 373 15.03 3.47 4.50
C VAL A 373 16.19 3.64 5.49
N PRO A 374 16.97 2.59 5.74
CA PRO A 374 18.17 2.73 6.55
C PRO A 374 19.18 3.60 5.82
N MET A 375 19.63 4.65 6.50
CA MET A 375 20.63 5.59 6.03
C MET A 375 21.73 5.70 7.10
N THR A 376 22.98 5.89 6.69
CA THR A 376 24.13 5.94 7.58
C THR A 376 25.26 6.74 6.95
N GLU A 377 26.22 7.20 7.75
CA GLU A 377 27.42 7.90 7.30
C GLU A 377 28.66 7.07 7.62
N HIS A 378 29.62 7.07 6.71
CA HIS A 378 30.94 6.51 6.95
C HIS A 378 32.03 7.29 6.21
N GLN A 379 32.97 7.86 6.98
CA GLN A 379 34.12 8.61 6.48
C GLN A 379 33.76 9.81 5.58
N GLY A 380 32.69 10.52 5.93
CA GLY A 380 32.17 11.68 5.20
C GLY A 380 31.28 11.33 4.01
N THR A 381 31.04 10.05 3.73
CA THR A 381 30.13 9.61 2.67
C THR A 381 28.83 9.12 3.28
N LEU A 382 27.69 9.61 2.77
CA LEU A 382 26.37 9.12 3.15
C LEU A 382 26.02 7.89 2.31
N TYR A 383 25.36 6.92 2.93
CA TYR A 383 24.90 5.69 2.29
C TYR A 383 23.44 5.45 2.61
N THR A 384 22.67 5.03 1.60
CA THR A 384 21.27 4.65 1.77
C THR A 384 20.91 3.48 0.86
N VAL A 385 19.71 2.93 1.04
CA VAL A 385 19.17 1.90 0.16
C VAL A 385 17.90 2.37 -0.52
N SER A 386 17.83 2.20 -1.83
CA SER A 386 16.59 2.34 -2.59
C SER A 386 15.85 0.99 -2.64
N VAL A 387 14.76 0.94 -3.41
CA VAL A 387 14.03 -0.31 -3.65
C VAL A 387 14.96 -1.39 -4.24
N ASN A 388 15.88 -1.03 -5.13
CA ASN A 388 16.69 -1.97 -5.93
C ASN A 388 18.21 -1.86 -5.72
N GLU A 389 18.71 -0.74 -5.20
CA GLU A 389 20.14 -0.42 -5.22
C GLU A 389 20.61 0.13 -3.87
N VAL A 390 21.92 0.11 -3.66
CA VAL A 390 22.59 0.91 -2.63
C VAL A 390 23.09 2.20 -3.27
N LEU A 391 22.83 3.32 -2.64
CA LEU A 391 23.23 4.64 -3.11
C LEU A 391 24.26 5.23 -2.15
N ALA A 392 25.19 6.01 -2.69
CA ALA A 392 26.16 6.77 -1.92
C ALA A 392 26.23 8.22 -2.39
N SER A 393 26.53 9.11 -1.45
CA SER A 393 26.72 10.54 -1.68
C SER A 393 28.00 11.01 -1.00
N ASP A 394 28.88 11.65 -1.76
CA ASP A 394 30.13 12.26 -1.30
C ASP A 394 30.03 13.79 -1.13
N ASP A 395 28.83 14.35 -1.31
CA ASP A 395 28.51 15.77 -1.27
C ASP A 395 27.40 16.09 -0.25
N ASN A 396 27.40 15.39 0.89
CA ASN A 396 26.45 15.59 2.00
C ASN A 396 24.96 15.38 1.64
N GLY A 397 24.70 14.52 0.66
CA GLY A 397 23.35 14.11 0.27
C GLY A 397 22.74 14.93 -0.85
N GLU A 398 23.47 15.89 -1.43
CA GLU A 398 23.02 16.69 -2.57
C GLU A 398 22.82 15.82 -3.81
N THR A 399 23.78 14.95 -4.13
CA THR A 399 23.67 13.99 -5.24
C THR A 399 23.95 12.55 -4.79
N TRP A 400 23.32 11.60 -5.47
CA TRP A 400 23.40 10.18 -5.13
C TRP A 400 23.82 9.34 -6.33
N ASN A 401 24.85 8.54 -6.13
CA ASN A 401 25.38 7.61 -7.12
C ASN A 401 25.05 6.17 -6.73
N ALA A 402 24.58 5.37 -7.68
CA ALA A 402 24.35 3.95 -7.46
C ALA A 402 25.68 3.21 -7.30
N LEU A 403 25.85 2.54 -6.16
CA LEU A 403 27.00 1.69 -5.89
C LEU A 403 26.84 0.28 -6.46
N GLY A 404 25.61 -0.23 -6.50
CA GLY A 404 25.31 -1.57 -6.99
C GLY A 404 23.93 -2.07 -6.59
N PRO A 405 23.49 -3.18 -7.18
CA PRO A 405 22.20 -3.79 -6.84
C PRO A 405 22.23 -4.35 -5.42
N ARG A 406 21.08 -4.36 -4.74
CA ARG A 406 20.93 -4.99 -3.42
C ARG A 406 20.01 -6.22 -3.48
N PRO A 407 20.15 -7.17 -2.53
CA PRO A 407 19.21 -8.28 -2.42
C PRO A 407 17.79 -7.78 -2.11
N LYS A 408 16.78 -8.33 -2.80
CA LYS A 408 15.37 -7.94 -2.62
C LYS A 408 14.83 -8.27 -1.22
N GLY A 409 14.10 -7.33 -0.61
CA GLY A 409 13.40 -7.51 0.67
C GLY A 409 13.30 -6.20 1.46
N ILE A 410 12.54 -6.18 2.56
CA ILE A 410 12.42 -5.00 3.43
C ILE A 410 13.74 -4.82 4.19
N ALA A 411 14.41 -3.69 3.97
CA ALA A 411 15.66 -3.36 4.64
C ALA A 411 15.38 -2.77 6.03
N ASN A 412 15.90 -3.40 7.09
CA ASN A 412 15.76 -2.93 8.47
C ASN A 412 17.04 -2.31 9.04
N GLY A 413 18.16 -2.37 8.34
CA GLY A 413 19.41 -1.73 8.75
C GLY A 413 20.50 -1.84 7.69
N LEU A 414 21.35 -0.82 7.63
CA LEU A 414 22.52 -0.72 6.78
C LEU A 414 23.69 -0.28 7.67
N ILE A 415 24.81 -1.00 7.60
CA ILE A 415 26.04 -0.68 8.32
C ILE A 415 27.19 -0.68 7.32
N VAL A 416 28.04 0.34 7.41
CA VAL A 416 29.24 0.49 6.58
C VAL A 416 30.47 0.49 7.48
N THR A 417 31.45 -0.34 7.16
CA THR A 417 32.73 -0.43 7.90
C THR A 417 33.91 -0.39 6.94
N ALA A 418 35.07 0.06 7.43
CA ALA A 418 36.32 0.05 6.67
C ALA A 418 36.68 -1.38 6.20
N ALA A 419 37.29 -1.47 5.02
CA ALA A 419 37.81 -2.73 4.48
C ALA A 419 38.84 -3.34 5.45
N ILE A 420 38.83 -4.66 5.63
CA ILE A 420 39.97 -5.34 6.25
C ILE A 420 41.13 -5.28 5.25
N PRO A 421 42.25 -4.59 5.54
CA PRO A 421 43.31 -4.44 4.55
C PRO A 421 44.02 -5.78 4.36
N LYS A 422 43.84 -6.39 3.18
CA LYS A 422 44.80 -7.36 2.63
C LYS A 422 45.45 -6.71 1.40
N ASN A 423 46.40 -5.82 1.64
CA ASN A 423 47.39 -5.33 0.67
C ASN A 423 46.84 -4.79 -0.68
N ASP A 424 45.71 -4.10 -0.69
CA ASP A 424 45.19 -3.42 -1.88
C ASP A 424 44.98 -1.91 -1.60
N PRO A 425 45.62 -1.00 -2.36
CA PRO A 425 45.40 0.45 -2.26
C PRO A 425 44.01 0.92 -2.75
N ASN A 426 43.18 0.04 -3.34
CA ASN A 426 41.78 0.32 -3.72
C ASN A 426 40.75 -0.19 -2.69
N ALA A 427 41.12 -0.29 -1.41
CA ALA A 427 40.36 -0.96 -0.36
C ALA A 427 38.85 -0.62 -0.34
N ALA A 428 38.02 -1.55 -0.83
CA ALA A 428 36.56 -1.41 -0.91
C ALA A 428 35.91 -1.51 0.48
N ILE A 429 35.01 -0.58 0.80
CA ILE A 429 34.17 -0.62 2.01
C ILE A 429 33.47 -1.98 2.16
N THR A 430 33.26 -2.41 3.41
CA THR A 430 32.38 -3.55 3.71
C THR A 430 31.00 -3.05 4.10
N LEU A 431 29.97 -3.55 3.42
CA LEU A 431 28.58 -3.22 3.69
C LEU A 431 27.89 -4.43 4.34
N TYR A 432 27.05 -4.17 5.35
CA TYR A 432 26.13 -5.13 5.93
C TYR A 432 24.71 -4.64 5.76
N LEU A 433 23.85 -5.46 5.17
CA LEU A 433 22.44 -5.16 4.94
C LEU A 433 21.57 -6.19 5.65
N ALA A 434 20.77 -5.74 6.61
CA ALA A 434 19.79 -6.57 7.30
C ALA A 434 18.44 -6.51 6.59
N LEU A 435 17.95 -7.68 6.17
CA LEU A 435 16.64 -7.86 5.58
C LEU A 435 15.71 -8.55 6.57
N GLN A 436 14.51 -8.00 6.74
CA GLN A 436 13.58 -8.41 7.79
C GLN A 436 13.37 -9.93 7.86
N GLU A 437 13.12 -10.59 6.73
CA GLU A 437 12.79 -12.04 6.66
C GLU A 437 13.88 -12.90 5.99
N LYS A 438 15.00 -12.29 5.59
CA LYS A 438 16.06 -12.98 4.82
C LYS A 438 17.42 -13.03 5.54
N GLY A 439 17.49 -12.47 6.74
CA GLY A 439 18.73 -12.39 7.51
C GLY A 439 19.63 -11.24 7.04
N ILE A 440 20.94 -11.41 7.20
CA ILE A 440 21.95 -10.38 7.01
C ILE A 440 22.87 -10.77 5.85
N PHE A 441 23.09 -9.81 4.95
CA PHE A 441 23.97 -9.93 3.80
C PHE A 441 25.20 -9.05 3.97
N ARG A 442 26.33 -9.52 3.49
CA ARG A 442 27.61 -8.81 3.50
C ARG A 442 28.13 -8.62 2.08
N SER A 443 28.54 -7.41 1.75
CA SER A 443 29.35 -7.10 0.56
C SER A 443 30.73 -6.62 1.01
N THR A 444 31.77 -7.04 0.29
CA THR A 444 33.17 -6.61 0.50
C THR A 444 33.72 -5.87 -0.71
N ASP A 445 32.86 -5.53 -1.65
CA ASP A 445 33.15 -4.91 -2.94
C ASP A 445 32.20 -3.75 -3.22
N ALA A 446 31.92 -2.96 -2.17
CA ALA A 446 31.09 -1.76 -2.23
C ALA A 446 29.68 -1.99 -2.82
N GLY A 447 29.05 -3.11 -2.51
CA GLY A 447 27.65 -3.40 -2.87
C GLY A 447 27.45 -4.07 -4.22
N GLN A 448 28.54 -4.42 -4.93
CA GLN A 448 28.46 -5.12 -6.21
C GLN A 448 27.99 -6.56 -6.04
N HIS A 449 28.50 -7.28 -5.04
CA HIS A 449 28.08 -8.64 -4.71
C HIS A 449 27.76 -8.80 -3.24
N TRP A 450 26.71 -9.58 -2.96
CA TRP A 450 26.19 -9.80 -1.61
C TRP A 450 26.20 -11.28 -1.25
N ASN A 451 26.85 -11.60 -0.15
CA ASN A 451 26.90 -12.95 0.41
C ASN A 451 26.06 -13.01 1.70
N PRO A 452 25.13 -13.96 1.84
CA PRO A 452 24.40 -14.13 3.09
C PRO A 452 25.37 -14.64 4.18
N ILE A 453 25.29 -14.05 5.38
CA ILE A 453 26.11 -14.43 6.53
C ILE A 453 25.25 -14.95 7.68
N ASN A 454 24.29 -15.83 7.40
CA ASN A 454 23.24 -16.23 8.35
C ASN A 454 23.58 -17.45 9.23
N SER A 455 24.80 -17.99 9.14
CA SER A 455 25.18 -19.19 9.88
C SER A 455 25.15 -18.95 11.40
N GLY A 456 24.38 -19.75 12.13
CA GLY A 456 24.15 -19.59 13.58
C GLY A 456 23.05 -18.59 13.96
N LEU A 457 22.48 -17.87 13.00
CA LEU A 457 21.38 -16.93 13.23
C LEU A 457 20.04 -17.68 13.15
N THR A 458 19.53 -18.14 14.29
CA THR A 458 18.29 -18.95 14.36
C THR A 458 17.02 -18.10 14.36
N GLY A 459 17.14 -16.81 14.67
CA GLY A 459 16.05 -15.83 14.56
C GLY A 459 15.62 -15.65 13.11
N LYS A 460 14.33 -15.89 12.83
CA LYS A 460 13.77 -15.80 11.47
C LYS A 460 13.55 -14.35 11.01
N ARG A 461 13.40 -13.44 11.98
CA ARG A 461 13.16 -12.02 11.71
C ARG A 461 14.21 -11.12 12.31
N ILE A 462 14.77 -10.23 11.50
CA ILE A 462 15.75 -9.22 11.91
C ILE A 462 15.04 -7.88 12.11
N PHE A 463 15.16 -7.31 13.30
CA PHE A 463 14.51 -6.05 13.64
C PHE A 463 15.46 -4.86 13.71
N THR A 464 16.72 -5.09 14.04
CA THR A 464 17.76 -4.08 14.18
C THR A 464 19.15 -4.72 14.08
N ILE A 465 20.14 -3.93 13.66
CA ILE A 465 21.56 -4.29 13.66
C ILE A 465 22.36 -3.11 14.19
N ALA A 466 23.49 -3.38 14.85
CA ALA A 466 24.41 -2.35 15.32
C ALA A 466 25.86 -2.86 15.30
N THR A 467 26.82 -1.94 15.31
CA THR A 467 28.24 -2.25 15.47
C THR A 467 28.84 -1.56 16.67
N ILE A 468 29.75 -2.26 17.36
CA ILE A 468 30.72 -1.64 18.27
C ILE A 468 32.12 -2.07 17.84
N GLY A 469 32.95 -1.10 17.47
CA GLY A 469 34.23 -1.37 16.82
C GLY A 469 34.03 -2.26 15.59
N ASN A 470 34.70 -3.41 15.55
CA ASN A 470 34.59 -4.39 14.46
C ASN A 470 33.58 -5.52 14.75
N THR A 471 32.80 -5.44 15.83
CA THR A 471 31.84 -6.48 16.21
C THR A 471 30.44 -6.09 15.76
N LEU A 472 29.76 -7.01 15.07
CA LEU A 472 28.39 -6.83 14.59
C LEU A 472 27.39 -7.54 15.51
N PHE A 473 26.27 -6.88 15.79
CA PHE A 473 25.17 -7.40 16.58
C PHE A 473 23.86 -7.36 15.77
N ALA A 474 22.98 -8.33 16.02
CA ALA A 474 21.68 -8.46 15.37
C ALA A 474 20.59 -8.76 16.39
N GLY A 475 19.61 -7.85 16.47
CA GLY A 475 18.39 -8.06 17.23
C GLY A 475 17.36 -8.81 16.40
N THR A 476 16.92 -9.96 16.89
CA THR A 476 15.97 -10.83 16.18
C THR A 476 14.71 -11.11 16.98
N ASN A 477 13.77 -11.84 16.39
CA ASN A 477 12.60 -12.34 17.11
C ASN A 477 12.89 -13.51 18.08
N GLN A 478 14.14 -13.94 18.20
CA GLN A 478 14.60 -15.01 19.09
C GLN A 478 15.79 -14.54 19.95
N GLY A 479 15.89 -13.24 20.22
CA GLY A 479 16.96 -12.66 21.04
C GLY A 479 18.05 -11.94 20.24
N LEU A 480 19.10 -11.54 20.97
CA LEU A 480 20.25 -10.80 20.45
C LEU A 480 21.38 -11.75 20.06
N TYR A 481 21.94 -11.54 18.88
CA TYR A 481 23.05 -12.31 18.34
C TYR A 481 24.26 -11.42 18.12
N ARG A 482 25.45 -11.96 18.39
CA ARG A 482 26.75 -11.35 18.12
C ARG A 482 27.47 -12.17 17.05
N LEU A 483 28.07 -11.50 16.08
CA LEU A 483 28.87 -12.16 15.05
C LEU A 483 30.23 -12.54 15.64
N GLY A 484 30.51 -13.85 15.72
CA GLY A 484 31.84 -14.38 16.05
C GLY A 484 32.79 -14.38 14.84
N SER A 485 33.82 -15.22 14.89
CA SER A 485 34.82 -15.31 13.81
C SER A 485 34.25 -15.82 12.47
N SER A 486 33.20 -16.65 12.52
CA SER A 486 32.54 -17.20 11.33
C SER A 486 31.04 -17.44 11.47
N ASN A 487 30.49 -17.46 12.69
CA ASN A 487 29.10 -17.78 12.97
C ASN A 487 28.51 -16.79 13.97
N TRP A 488 27.19 -16.58 13.89
CA TRP A 488 26.43 -15.88 14.90
C TRP A 488 26.30 -16.73 16.16
N GLN A 489 26.44 -16.08 17.31
CA GLN A 489 26.25 -16.67 18.62
C GLN A 489 25.22 -15.83 19.39
N GLN A 490 24.30 -16.49 20.08
CA GLN A 490 23.34 -15.79 20.92
C GLN A 490 24.10 -15.15 22.09
N SER A 491 24.03 -13.82 22.19
CA SER A 491 24.77 -13.03 23.19
C SER A 491 23.97 -12.87 24.49
N LEU A 492 22.65 -13.01 24.43
CA LEU A 492 21.75 -12.92 25.58
C LEU A 492 20.88 -14.18 25.64
N THR A 493 21.28 -15.13 26.50
CA THR A 493 20.66 -16.47 26.60
C THR A 493 19.45 -16.52 27.54
N ASP A 494 19.41 -15.65 28.56
CA ASP A 494 18.36 -15.63 29.60
C ASP A 494 17.15 -14.74 29.27
N ALA A 495 17.02 -14.33 28.00
CA ALA A 495 15.93 -13.50 27.53
C ALA A 495 15.29 -14.08 26.27
N SER A 496 14.23 -14.87 26.45
CA SER A 496 13.35 -15.26 25.36
C SER A 496 12.47 -14.04 24.96
N GLY A 497 12.66 -13.53 23.75
CA GLY A 497 11.87 -12.39 23.26
C GLY A 497 12.42 -11.76 21.99
N ALA A 498 11.60 -10.92 21.36
CA ALA A 498 12.01 -10.11 20.23
C ALA A 498 12.83 -8.92 20.70
N VAL A 499 14.02 -8.73 20.10
CA VAL A 499 14.85 -7.55 20.31
C VAL A 499 14.43 -6.49 19.32
N TYR A 500 13.83 -5.41 19.81
CA TYR A 500 13.28 -4.35 18.97
C TYR A 500 14.17 -3.12 18.88
N ALA A 501 15.00 -2.89 19.90
CA ALA A 501 15.95 -1.80 19.94
C ALA A 501 17.31 -2.30 20.43
N LEU A 502 18.34 -1.74 19.81
CA LEU A 502 19.73 -2.01 20.09
C LEU A 502 20.46 -0.69 19.91
N THR A 503 20.96 -0.15 21.02
CA THR A 503 21.58 1.16 21.07
C THR A 503 22.98 1.03 21.62
N VAL A 504 23.91 1.73 20.97
CA VAL A 504 25.33 1.75 21.32
C VAL A 504 25.64 3.17 21.77
N ASP A 505 26.23 3.29 22.96
CA ASP A 505 26.86 4.53 23.40
C ASP A 505 28.25 4.21 23.95
N GLN A 506 29.29 4.68 23.26
CA GLN A 506 30.69 4.34 23.50
C GLN A 506 30.91 2.81 23.52
N ASN A 507 31.17 2.22 24.69
CA ASN A 507 31.35 0.79 24.90
C ASN A 507 30.12 0.10 25.53
N ASN A 508 29.04 0.84 25.75
CA ASN A 508 27.81 0.34 26.37
C ASN A 508 26.81 -0.11 25.30
N LEU A 509 26.17 -1.25 25.56
CA LEU A 509 25.04 -1.76 24.81
C LEU A 509 23.76 -1.64 25.64
N TYR A 510 22.71 -1.15 25.02
CA TYR A 510 21.37 -1.14 25.58
C TYR A 510 20.42 -1.88 24.66
N VAL A 511 19.61 -2.77 25.23
CA VAL A 511 18.74 -3.68 24.48
C VAL A 511 17.32 -3.57 25.00
N GLY A 512 16.39 -3.22 24.11
CA GLY A 512 14.95 -3.24 24.38
C GLY A 512 14.32 -4.52 23.84
N MET A 513 13.73 -5.32 24.73
CA MET A 513 13.10 -6.59 24.41
C MET A 513 11.61 -6.61 24.74
N GLY A 514 10.84 -7.36 23.96
CA GLY A 514 9.43 -7.57 24.21
C GLY A 514 8.87 -8.79 23.48
N PRO A 515 7.56 -9.04 23.59
CA PRO A 515 6.93 -10.13 22.86
C PRO A 515 7.02 -9.91 21.36
N ASP A 516 7.15 -11.01 20.62
CA ASP A 516 7.09 -11.03 19.16
C ASP A 516 5.65 -10.85 18.68
N VAL A 517 5.16 -9.61 18.66
CA VAL A 517 3.79 -9.28 18.25
C VAL A 517 3.82 -8.75 16.82
N VAL A 518 3.42 -9.63 15.89
CA VAL A 518 3.26 -9.26 14.49
C VAL A 518 1.95 -8.51 14.34
N TYR A 519 2.02 -7.19 14.14
CA TYR A 519 0.92 -6.47 13.50
C TYR A 519 0.94 -6.79 12.00
N SER A 520 0.26 -7.86 11.62
CA SER A 520 -0.12 -8.06 10.23
C SER A 520 -1.33 -7.18 9.97
N ALA A 521 -1.19 -6.11 9.19
CA ALA A 521 -2.31 -5.24 8.80
C ALA A 521 -3.44 -5.98 8.05
N SER A 522 -3.25 -7.26 7.71
CA SER A 522 -4.19 -8.07 6.94
C SER A 522 -4.74 -9.32 7.67
N SER A 523 -4.40 -9.60 8.95
CA SER A 523 -5.04 -10.73 9.65
C SER A 523 -6.39 -10.31 10.21
N LYS A 524 -7.48 -10.90 9.69
CA LYS A 524 -8.85 -10.74 10.23
C LYS A 524 -9.02 -11.37 11.63
N SER A 525 -8.00 -12.08 12.10
CA SER A 525 -7.94 -12.67 13.43
C SER A 525 -6.68 -12.17 14.11
N TYR A 526 -6.88 -11.46 15.22
CA TYR A 526 -5.81 -11.13 16.15
C TYR A 526 -5.40 -12.43 16.85
N PRO A 527 -4.11 -12.74 17.00
CA PRO A 527 -3.72 -13.89 17.81
C PRO A 527 -4.34 -13.72 19.20
N LYS A 528 -5.01 -14.77 19.72
CA LYS A 528 -5.44 -14.82 21.12
C LYS A 528 -4.23 -14.45 21.96
N ILE A 529 -4.25 -13.29 22.59
CA ILE A 529 -3.17 -12.83 23.47
C ILE A 529 -3.20 -13.80 24.67
N PRO A 530 -2.18 -14.66 24.88
CA PRO A 530 -2.06 -15.44 26.10
C PRO A 530 -1.93 -14.49 27.30
N ASN A 531 -2.14 -15.00 28.51
CA ASN A 531 -2.11 -14.27 29.79
C ASN A 531 -1.15 -13.04 29.85
N LEU A 532 -1.65 -11.84 30.21
CA LEU A 532 -0.86 -10.58 30.22
C LEU A 532 0.34 -10.63 31.20
N GLU A 533 0.24 -11.42 32.26
CA GLU A 533 1.34 -11.68 33.21
C GLU A 533 2.60 -12.28 32.56
N ALA A 534 2.49 -12.90 31.37
CA ALA A 534 3.61 -13.49 30.66
C ALA A 534 4.42 -12.50 29.79
N PHE A 535 3.97 -11.25 29.65
CA PHE A 535 4.51 -10.29 28.68
C PHE A 535 5.26 -9.12 29.30
N LYS A 536 6.33 -9.42 30.05
CA LYS A 536 7.23 -8.38 30.55
C LYS A 536 8.13 -7.89 29.42
N LYS A 537 8.00 -6.62 29.04
CA LYS A 537 9.03 -5.94 28.26
C LYS A 537 10.24 -5.72 29.17
N ARG A 538 11.44 -5.91 28.63
CA ARG A 538 12.68 -5.89 29.41
C ARG A 538 13.71 -5.02 28.75
N VAL A 539 14.45 -4.27 29.54
CA VAL A 539 15.56 -3.45 29.09
C VAL A 539 16.84 -3.96 29.73
N PHE A 540 17.87 -4.20 28.93
CA PHE A 540 19.16 -4.67 29.42
C PHE A 540 20.27 -3.70 29.07
N HIS A 541 21.28 -3.66 29.92
CA HIS A 541 22.53 -2.93 29.73
C HIS A 541 23.70 -3.91 29.81
N SER A 542 24.67 -3.74 28.91
CA SER A 542 25.97 -4.40 28.97
C SER A 542 27.08 -3.34 28.87
N PRO A 543 28.00 -3.27 29.84
CA PRO A 543 29.15 -2.37 29.81
C PRO A 543 30.37 -2.97 29.10
N ASP A 544 30.30 -4.22 28.64
CA ASP A 544 31.43 -5.05 28.22
C ASP A 544 31.20 -5.75 26.88
N LEU A 545 30.63 -5.03 25.90
CA LEU A 545 30.41 -5.54 24.53
C LEU A 545 29.54 -6.81 24.47
N GLY A 546 28.62 -6.98 25.41
CA GLY A 546 27.67 -8.08 25.45
C GLY A 546 28.21 -9.35 26.11
N ASP A 547 29.33 -9.26 26.85
CA ASP A 547 29.89 -10.37 27.62
C ASP A 547 29.08 -10.60 28.93
N SER A 548 28.57 -9.54 29.54
CA SER A 548 27.65 -9.59 30.68
C SER A 548 26.49 -8.60 30.53
N TRP A 549 25.34 -8.95 31.11
CA TRP A 549 24.09 -8.19 30.98
C TRP A 549 23.44 -7.96 32.34
N THR A 550 22.99 -6.73 32.57
CA THR A 550 22.17 -6.34 33.72
C THR A 550 20.80 -5.89 33.23
N GLU A 551 19.73 -6.41 33.82
CA GLU A 551 18.39 -5.90 33.56
C GLU A 551 18.17 -4.57 34.28
N ILE A 552 17.77 -3.55 33.53
CA ILE A 552 17.51 -2.18 33.98
C ILE A 552 16.07 -1.74 33.68
N THR A 553 15.15 -2.71 33.56
CA THR A 553 13.73 -2.45 33.28
C THR A 553 13.12 -1.53 34.36
N PRO A 554 12.35 -0.47 33.99
CA PRO A 554 11.60 0.32 34.97
C PRO A 554 10.62 -0.55 35.77
N THR A 555 10.68 -0.48 37.11
CA THR A 555 9.94 -1.38 38.01
C THR A 555 8.70 -0.76 38.65
N ASP A 556 8.25 0.43 38.22
CA ASP A 556 7.08 1.07 38.83
C ASP A 556 5.80 0.28 38.49
N GLU A 557 5.31 -0.50 39.46
CA GLU A 557 4.19 -1.45 39.36
C GLU A 557 2.84 -0.77 39.03
N SER A 558 2.78 0.56 39.10
CA SER A 558 1.54 1.32 38.90
C SER A 558 1.12 1.51 37.44
N GLN A 559 1.99 1.24 36.46
CA GLN A 559 1.65 1.37 35.03
C GLN A 559 2.20 0.21 34.22
N VAL A 560 1.42 -0.87 34.17
CA VAL A 560 1.76 -2.04 33.38
C VAL A 560 1.92 -1.64 31.91
N ILE A 561 3.09 -1.95 31.35
CA ILE A 561 3.48 -1.72 29.95
C ILE A 561 2.71 -2.72 29.04
N ASN A 562 1.39 -2.65 29.05
CA ASN A 562 0.46 -3.63 28.48
C ASN A 562 -0.03 -3.26 27.08
N LEU A 563 0.85 -2.75 26.21
CA LEU A 563 0.55 -2.65 24.78
C LEU A 563 1.71 -3.18 23.93
N PRO A 564 1.46 -3.87 22.80
CA PRO A 564 2.47 -4.60 22.05
C PRO A 564 3.27 -3.74 21.06
N SER A 565 3.55 -2.49 21.39
CA SER A 565 4.48 -1.66 20.62
C SER A 565 5.94 -1.96 20.99
N ALA A 566 6.83 -1.85 20.00
CA ALA A 566 8.27 -1.97 20.18
C ALA A 566 8.77 -0.87 21.15
N ILE A 567 9.68 -1.22 22.07
CA ILE A 567 10.43 -0.24 22.86
C ILE A 567 11.62 0.22 22.03
N GLN A 568 11.83 1.54 21.95
CA GLN A 568 13.08 2.15 21.54
C GLN A 568 13.87 2.61 22.75
N VAL A 569 15.18 2.41 22.72
CA VAL A 569 16.11 2.88 23.77
C VAL A 569 17.02 3.93 23.14
N LEU A 570 17.19 5.08 23.77
CA LEU A 570 18.21 6.07 23.43
C LEU A 570 19.15 6.20 24.62
N ALA A 571 20.43 6.39 24.34
CA ALA A 571 21.45 6.52 25.37
C ALA A 571 22.47 7.58 24.93
N SER A 572 22.83 8.45 25.87
CA SER A 572 23.99 9.32 25.77
C SER A 572 24.53 9.54 27.19
N GLY A 573 25.75 9.05 27.44
CA GLY A 573 26.37 9.09 28.76
C GLY A 573 25.51 8.39 29.82
N LYS A 574 25.09 9.12 30.85
CA LYS A 574 24.20 8.59 31.91
C LYS A 574 22.72 8.74 31.61
N THR A 575 22.36 9.51 30.59
CA THR A 575 20.96 9.75 30.25
C THR A 575 20.44 8.67 29.32
N LEU A 576 19.36 8.01 29.72
CA LEU A 576 18.64 7.03 28.92
C LEU A 576 17.20 7.47 28.72
N LEU A 577 16.68 7.29 27.51
CA LEU A 577 15.26 7.43 27.21
C LEU A 577 14.70 6.10 26.72
N LEU A 578 13.57 5.70 27.29
CA LEU A 578 12.75 4.61 26.77
C LEU A 578 11.55 5.23 26.10
N LEU A 579 11.43 5.02 24.80
CA LEU A 579 10.33 5.53 23.99
C LEU A 579 9.42 4.36 23.60
N GLY A 580 8.12 4.57 23.79
CA GLY A 580 7.06 3.61 23.54
C GLY A 580 5.72 4.27 23.83
N VAL A 581 4.67 3.47 24.08
CA VAL A 581 3.37 3.98 24.55
C VAL A 581 3.51 4.73 25.86
N THR A 582 4.32 4.18 26.76
CA THR A 582 4.80 4.82 27.97
C THR A 582 6.26 5.18 27.76
N GLU A 583 6.61 6.42 28.10
CA GLU A 583 7.95 6.96 27.96
C GLU A 583 8.59 7.09 29.35
N PHE A 584 9.86 6.76 29.47
CA PHE A 584 10.62 6.92 30.71
C PHE A 584 11.97 7.57 30.42
N ARG A 585 12.47 8.31 31.40
CA ARG A 585 13.86 8.78 31.40
C ARG A 585 14.63 8.26 32.59
N SER A 586 15.93 8.09 32.43
CA SER A 586 16.90 7.87 33.49
C SER A 586 18.05 8.85 33.29
N ILE A 587 18.60 9.38 34.37
CA ILE A 587 19.78 10.27 34.36
C ILE A 587 20.97 9.67 35.11
N ASP A 588 20.87 8.40 35.51
CA ASP A 588 21.86 7.70 36.33
C ASP A 588 22.30 6.36 35.73
N GLY A 589 22.11 6.20 34.42
CA GLY A 589 22.48 5.01 33.65
C GLY A 589 21.49 3.85 33.81
N GLY A 590 20.21 4.13 34.06
CA GLY A 590 19.16 3.12 34.17
C GLY A 590 18.98 2.55 35.58
N LYS A 591 19.56 3.17 36.61
CA LYS A 591 19.37 2.72 38.00
C LYS A 591 18.02 3.19 38.56
N THR A 592 17.61 4.40 38.19
CA THR A 592 16.29 4.94 38.50
C THR A 592 15.63 5.47 37.23
N TRP A 593 14.30 5.37 37.20
CA TRP A 593 13.49 5.79 36.06
C TRP A 593 12.43 6.78 36.53
N THR A 594 12.26 7.85 35.76
CA THR A 594 11.18 8.82 35.92
C THR A 594 10.23 8.68 34.73
N PRO A 595 8.92 8.44 34.96
CA PRO A 595 7.95 8.40 33.87
C PRO A 595 7.81 9.79 33.23
N LEU A 596 7.73 9.82 31.91
CA LEU A 596 7.40 11.02 31.12
C LEU A 596 5.91 10.98 30.75
N ARG A 597 5.30 12.14 30.52
CA ARG A 597 3.90 12.20 30.05
C ARG A 597 3.81 11.53 28.67
N SER A 598 2.88 10.58 28.53
CA SER A 598 2.63 9.85 27.28
C SER A 598 2.28 10.82 26.14
N ASN A 599 2.93 10.67 24.98
CA ASN A 599 2.56 11.32 23.73
C ASN A 599 1.67 10.38 22.92
N ILE A 600 0.46 10.83 22.55
CA ILE A 600 -0.59 10.04 21.88
C ILE A 600 -0.18 9.59 20.46
N SER A 601 0.82 10.24 19.85
CA SER A 601 1.36 9.81 18.54
C SER A 601 2.04 8.43 18.58
N SER A 602 2.55 8.00 19.74
CA SER A 602 3.22 6.71 19.95
C SER A 602 2.31 5.48 19.80
N TYR A 603 0.99 5.68 19.75
CA TYR A 603 0.00 4.61 19.57
C TYR A 603 -0.20 4.21 18.10
N MET A 604 0.18 5.07 17.15
CA MET A 604 -0.19 4.95 15.74
C MET A 604 0.84 4.17 14.91
N THR A 605 2.13 4.27 15.21
CA THR A 605 3.18 3.49 14.52
C THR A 605 4.26 3.03 15.49
N PRO A 606 4.71 1.76 15.42
CA PRO A 606 5.54 1.20 16.49
C PRO A 606 7.00 1.66 16.51
N ARG A 607 7.51 2.51 15.58
CA ARG A 607 8.90 3.04 15.60
C ARG A 607 9.05 4.31 14.75
N PHE A 608 8.88 5.48 15.35
CA PHE A 608 9.39 6.73 14.77
C PHE A 608 10.90 6.85 15.07
N PRO A 609 11.72 7.41 14.17
CA PRO A 609 13.14 7.58 14.41
C PRO A 609 13.42 8.59 15.53
N ALA A 610 14.50 8.37 16.26
CA ALA A 610 14.98 9.28 17.28
C ALA A 610 16.50 9.18 17.42
N VAL A 611 17.15 10.27 17.80
CA VAL A 611 18.61 10.37 17.93
C VAL A 611 18.96 11.10 19.23
N ALA A 612 20.03 10.64 19.88
CA ALA A 612 20.64 11.27 21.04
C ALA A 612 21.88 12.03 20.58
N ILE A 613 22.02 13.29 20.97
CA ILE A 613 23.18 14.13 20.62
C ILE A 613 24.12 14.25 21.81
N ASP A 614 23.56 14.54 22.99
CA ASP A 614 24.28 14.62 24.25
C ASP A 614 23.36 14.21 25.41
N GLU A 615 23.86 14.26 26.65
CA GLU A 615 23.10 13.84 27.84
C GLU A 615 21.80 14.64 28.08
N ASN A 616 21.63 15.80 27.46
CA ASN A 616 20.46 16.67 27.60
C ASN A 616 19.66 16.83 26.30
N THR A 617 20.30 16.70 25.15
CA THR A 617 19.72 17.00 23.83
C THR A 617 19.35 15.73 23.07
N PHE A 618 18.05 15.56 22.83
CA PHE A 618 17.51 14.46 22.03
C PHE A 618 16.48 14.98 21.03
N TYR A 619 16.41 14.31 19.89
CA TYR A 619 15.38 14.54 18.88
C TYR A 619 14.59 13.26 18.70
N LYS A 620 13.26 13.37 18.62
CA LYS A 620 12.38 12.26 18.26
C LYS A 620 11.38 12.70 17.23
N ALA A 621 11.08 11.83 16.28
CA ALA A 621 10.00 12.05 15.35
C ALA A 621 8.67 11.52 15.90
N ASP A 622 7.59 12.05 15.39
CA ASP A 622 6.23 11.55 15.56
C ASP A 622 5.44 11.70 14.24
N ALA A 623 4.12 11.53 14.30
CA ALA A 623 3.26 11.64 13.13
C ALA A 623 3.20 13.05 12.52
N PHE A 624 3.63 14.07 13.26
CA PHE A 624 3.49 15.49 12.92
C PHE A 624 4.83 16.15 12.59
N GLY A 625 5.94 15.58 13.03
CA GLY A 625 7.27 16.05 12.68
C GLY A 625 8.32 15.61 13.68
N ILE A 626 9.29 16.50 13.92
CA ILE A 626 10.37 16.29 14.88
C ILE A 626 10.08 17.14 16.12
N SER A 627 10.30 16.57 17.29
CA SER A 627 10.34 17.27 18.57
C SER A 627 11.74 17.19 19.16
N ARG A 628 12.14 18.25 19.87
CA ARG A 628 13.43 18.36 20.55
C ARG A 628 13.23 18.54 22.05
N THR A 629 14.08 17.87 22.83
CA THR A 629 14.34 18.17 24.24
C THR A 629 15.77 18.68 24.39
N THR A 630 15.99 19.57 25.36
CA THR A 630 17.30 20.05 25.80
C THR A 630 17.47 19.91 27.31
N ASP A 631 16.59 19.14 27.95
CA ASP A 631 16.49 18.94 29.39
C ASP A 631 16.32 17.44 29.71
N ALA A 632 17.01 16.58 28.94
CA ALA A 632 17.05 15.14 29.12
C ALA A 632 15.67 14.47 29.07
N GLY A 633 14.77 15.00 28.23
CA GLY A 633 13.42 14.50 28.04
C GLY A 633 12.39 15.01 29.05
N GLU A 634 12.72 15.97 29.92
CA GLU A 634 11.75 16.64 30.81
C GLU A 634 10.63 17.31 30.03
N SER A 635 10.99 18.04 28.99
CA SER A 635 10.06 18.72 28.10
C SER A 635 10.44 18.55 26.64
N TRP A 636 9.41 18.47 25.79
CA TRP A 636 9.55 18.29 24.35
C TRP A 636 8.88 19.45 23.63
N HIS A 637 9.58 20.02 22.66
CA HIS A 637 9.10 21.15 21.87
C HIS A 637 9.11 20.79 20.38
N PRO A 638 8.08 21.15 19.60
CA PRO A 638 8.11 21.00 18.15
C PRO A 638 9.35 21.65 17.53
N TYR A 639 9.98 20.95 16.60
CA TYR A 639 11.26 21.32 16.00
C TYR A 639 11.26 21.04 14.50
N VAL A 640 10.33 21.68 13.80
CA VAL A 640 9.99 21.43 12.39
C VAL A 640 10.28 22.62 11.48
N GLU A 641 10.98 23.64 11.98
CA GLU A 641 11.26 24.84 11.20
C GLU A 641 12.09 24.49 9.95
N GLY A 642 11.60 24.91 8.78
CA GLY A 642 12.20 24.59 7.47
C GLY A 642 11.82 23.23 6.90
N MET A 643 11.09 22.39 7.63
CA MET A 643 10.48 21.16 7.10
C MET A 643 9.10 21.45 6.51
N THR A 644 8.80 20.88 5.34
CA THR A 644 7.53 21.04 4.65
C THR A 644 6.91 19.70 4.26
N GLY A 645 5.58 19.66 4.17
CA GLY A 645 4.82 18.49 3.70
C GLY A 645 4.47 17.48 4.80
N PRO A 646 3.65 17.86 5.79
CA PRO A 646 3.15 16.95 6.82
C PRO A 646 2.25 15.86 6.22
N ALA A 647 1.80 14.93 7.07
CA ALA A 647 0.77 13.98 6.70
C ALA A 647 -0.54 14.74 6.41
N THR A 648 -0.87 14.86 5.13
CA THR A 648 -2.07 15.56 4.67
C THR A 648 -3.20 14.58 4.38
N TYR A 649 -4.37 14.89 4.92
CA TYR A 649 -5.58 14.06 4.74
C TYR A 649 -6.58 14.73 3.82
N ASP A 650 -6.71 16.05 3.92
CA ASP A 650 -7.64 16.84 3.13
C ASP A 650 -7.12 18.27 2.94
N LEU A 651 -7.44 18.86 1.80
CA LEU A 651 -7.18 20.26 1.44
C LEU A 651 -8.45 20.82 0.83
N ILE A 652 -8.94 21.91 1.39
CA ILE A 652 -10.17 22.60 0.99
C ILE A 652 -9.91 24.09 0.80
N ALA A 653 -10.55 24.70 -0.18
CA ALA A 653 -10.56 26.15 -0.36
C ALA A 653 -11.94 26.74 -0.04
N LEU A 654 -11.97 27.85 0.70
CA LEU A 654 -13.19 28.61 0.99
C LEU A 654 -12.86 30.10 1.14
N ASN A 655 -13.63 30.98 0.48
CA ASN A 655 -13.49 32.44 0.59
C ASN A 655 -12.03 32.93 0.45
N HIS A 656 -11.31 32.40 -0.55
CA HIS A 656 -9.90 32.71 -0.84
C HIS A 656 -8.89 32.28 0.24
N ARG A 657 -9.31 31.46 1.21
CA ARG A 657 -8.46 30.81 2.20
C ARG A 657 -8.30 29.34 1.85
N LEU A 658 -7.15 28.78 2.22
CA LEU A 658 -6.90 27.34 2.18
C LEU A 658 -7.02 26.78 3.59
N TYR A 659 -7.65 25.62 3.72
CA TYR A 659 -7.76 24.85 4.95
C TYR A 659 -7.18 23.46 4.71
N MET A 660 -6.30 23.01 5.58
CA MET A 660 -5.62 21.72 5.43
C MET A 660 -5.67 20.95 6.75
N HIS A 661 -6.08 19.69 6.66
CA HIS A 661 -6.08 18.78 7.81
C HIS A 661 -4.78 17.98 7.84
N ILE A 662 -4.00 18.16 8.92
CA ILE A 662 -2.64 17.60 9.07
C ILE A 662 -2.55 16.48 10.13
N GLY A 663 -3.62 15.68 10.28
CA GLY A 663 -3.68 14.49 11.15
C GLY A 663 -3.83 14.76 12.64
N GLY A 664 -3.42 15.92 13.12
CA GLY A 664 -3.47 16.32 14.54
C GLY A 664 -3.86 17.78 14.76
N ASP A 665 -4.01 18.52 13.67
CA ASP A 665 -4.41 19.93 13.67
C ASP A 665 -5.15 20.23 12.37
N LEU A 666 -5.96 21.29 12.39
CA LEU A 666 -6.54 21.91 11.22
C LEU A 666 -5.86 23.25 11.04
N VAL A 667 -5.16 23.45 9.93
CA VAL A 667 -4.43 24.69 9.66
C VAL A 667 -5.09 25.45 8.52
N GLN A 668 -4.99 26.78 8.54
CA GLN A 668 -5.46 27.65 7.47
C GLN A 668 -4.35 28.55 6.94
N SER A 669 -4.51 28.97 5.69
CA SER A 669 -3.68 29.97 5.03
C SER A 669 -4.54 31.03 4.35
N THR A 670 -4.19 32.30 4.56
CA THR A 670 -4.89 33.47 3.98
C THR A 670 -4.11 34.13 2.84
N ASP A 671 -2.83 33.78 2.68
CA ASP A 671 -1.90 34.32 1.69
C ASP A 671 -1.61 33.35 0.54
N GLY A 672 -2.38 32.27 0.44
CA GLY A 672 -2.30 31.33 -0.67
C GLY A 672 -1.22 30.26 -0.48
N GLY A 673 -0.93 29.88 0.77
CA GLY A 673 -0.07 28.76 1.12
C GLY A 673 1.34 29.15 1.59
N GLU A 674 1.62 30.45 1.74
CA GLU A 674 2.93 30.96 2.16
C GLU A 674 3.07 30.87 3.69
N THR A 675 2.02 31.22 4.42
CA THR A 675 1.94 31.06 5.87
C THR A 675 0.71 30.28 6.30
N TRP A 676 0.86 29.54 7.39
CA TRP A 676 -0.15 28.65 7.94
C TRP A 676 -0.30 28.85 9.44
N GLU A 677 -1.54 28.88 9.91
CA GLU A 677 -1.90 29.03 11.32
C GLU A 677 -2.96 28.00 11.73
N SER A 678 -2.93 27.55 12.99
CA SER A 678 -3.92 26.61 13.51
C SER A 678 -5.30 27.26 13.62
N VAL A 679 -6.33 26.52 13.21
CA VAL A 679 -7.74 26.87 13.36
C VAL A 679 -8.22 26.32 14.70
N HIS A 680 -8.73 27.20 15.55
CA HIS A 680 -9.18 26.81 16.88
C HIS A 680 -10.61 26.26 16.83
N PHE A 681 -10.85 25.22 17.63
CA PHE A 681 -12.18 24.68 17.88
C PHE A 681 -12.71 25.25 19.20
N ASP A 682 -13.88 25.89 19.17
CA ASP A 682 -14.56 26.34 20.38
C ASP A 682 -15.10 25.12 21.15
N THR A 683 -14.26 24.57 22.02
CA THR A 683 -14.54 23.33 22.77
C THR A 683 -15.00 23.62 24.21
N HIS A 684 -15.49 24.83 24.49
CA HIS A 684 -15.91 25.26 25.85
C HIS A 684 -16.94 24.34 26.51
N GLU A 685 -17.61 23.46 25.76
CA GLU A 685 -18.44 22.39 26.30
C GLU A 685 -18.04 21.00 25.74
N HIS A 686 -17.69 20.09 26.67
CA HIS A 686 -17.81 18.63 26.56
C HIS A 686 -16.67 17.71 26.10
N ILE A 687 -15.49 18.16 25.63
CA ILE A 687 -14.42 17.18 25.30
C ILE A 687 -13.64 16.73 26.56
N GLN A 688 -13.65 17.51 27.66
CA GLN A 688 -12.90 17.18 28.88
C GLN A 688 -13.39 15.96 29.69
N THR A 689 -14.56 15.38 29.39
CA THR A 689 -15.20 14.39 30.28
C THR A 689 -15.02 12.92 29.89
N GLY A 690 -14.63 12.60 28.65
CA GLY A 690 -14.53 11.19 28.21
C GLY A 690 -13.21 10.51 28.61
N TYR A 691 -12.10 11.25 28.55
CA TYR A 691 -10.77 10.65 28.76
C TYR A 691 -10.36 10.57 30.23
N ARG A 692 -10.83 11.51 31.06
CA ARG A 692 -10.60 11.46 32.52
C ARG A 692 -11.22 10.21 33.15
N SER A 693 -12.33 9.67 32.63
CA SER A 693 -12.93 8.45 33.18
C SER A 693 -12.32 7.16 32.66
N LEU A 694 -11.67 7.15 31.49
CA LEU A 694 -10.94 5.97 31.00
C LEU A 694 -9.56 5.87 31.66
N VAL A 695 -8.83 6.98 31.78
CA VAL A 695 -7.56 7.01 32.53
C VAL A 695 -7.78 6.78 34.03
N ASN A 696 -8.85 7.33 34.63
CA ASN A 696 -9.18 7.01 36.02
C ASN A 696 -9.84 5.64 36.18
N GLY A 697 -10.63 5.16 35.21
CA GLY A 697 -11.27 3.84 35.27
C GLY A 697 -10.29 2.67 35.15
N TYR A 698 -9.19 2.86 34.41
CA TYR A 698 -8.07 1.91 34.43
C TYR A 698 -7.30 1.96 35.76
N ASN A 699 -7.18 3.12 36.40
CA ASN A 699 -6.52 3.26 37.71
C ASN A 699 -7.40 2.79 38.89
N GLU A 700 -8.72 2.98 38.83
CA GLU A 700 -9.65 2.63 39.92
C GLU A 700 -9.97 1.14 39.96
N ASN A 701 -10.04 0.46 38.80
CA ASN A 701 -10.29 -0.99 38.75
C ASN A 701 -9.06 -1.85 39.11
N LEU A 702 -7.87 -1.26 39.21
CA LEU A 702 -6.65 -1.93 39.72
C LEU A 702 -6.44 -1.69 41.22
N LEU A 703 -7.22 -0.80 41.85
CA LEU A 703 -7.14 -0.49 43.28
C LEU A 703 -8.16 -1.28 44.13
N THR A 704 -9.09 -2.03 43.52
CA THR A 704 -10.08 -2.81 44.26
C THR A 704 -9.61 -4.19 44.75
N ASP A 705 -8.45 -4.68 44.31
CA ASP A 705 -7.92 -6.01 44.68
C ASP A 705 -6.71 -5.99 45.66
N ASN A 706 -6.37 -4.84 46.23
CA ASN A 706 -5.38 -4.75 47.32
C ASN A 706 -5.93 -4.01 48.54
N GLN A 707 -6.84 -4.66 49.27
CA GLN A 707 -7.07 -4.34 50.68
C GLN A 707 -5.86 -4.78 51.52
N GLN A 708 -4.77 -4.02 51.50
CA GLN A 708 -3.80 -3.88 52.58
C GLN A 708 -2.65 -2.96 52.13
N LEU A 709 -2.80 -1.64 52.31
CA LEU A 709 -1.70 -0.67 52.55
C LEU A 709 -2.24 0.75 52.73
N THR A 710 -3.23 0.93 53.60
CA THR A 710 -3.53 2.25 54.20
C THR A 710 -2.67 2.42 55.45
N THR A 711 -1.44 2.91 55.31
CA THR A 711 -0.74 3.76 56.30
C THR A 711 0.67 4.07 55.81
N LEU A 712 0.92 5.36 55.52
CA LEU A 712 2.21 6.08 55.46
C LEU A 712 2.37 6.86 54.15
N THR A 713 1.79 8.07 54.11
CA THR A 713 2.47 9.35 53.78
C THR A 713 1.42 10.47 53.72
N ARG A 714 0.94 10.90 54.89
CA ARG A 714 0.57 12.31 55.09
C ARG A 714 1.88 13.02 55.39
N ASN A 715 2.42 13.78 54.44
CA ASN A 715 3.27 14.97 54.62
C ASN A 715 4.10 15.24 53.35
N SER A 716 3.50 15.88 52.36
CA SER A 716 4.22 16.81 51.48
C SER A 716 3.24 17.84 50.92
N THR A 717 3.66 19.09 51.00
CA THR A 717 2.90 20.33 50.73
C THR A 717 2.51 20.48 49.25
N PRO A 718 1.37 21.14 48.93
CA PRO A 718 1.03 21.44 47.55
C PRO A 718 1.88 22.61 47.04
N ILE A 719 2.71 22.36 46.02
CA ILE A 719 3.38 23.40 45.26
C ILE A 719 2.32 24.09 44.38
N GLN A 720 2.10 25.37 44.63
CA GLN A 720 1.31 26.26 43.76
C GLN A 720 2.08 26.48 42.45
N ASN A 721 1.73 25.78 41.37
CA ASN A 721 2.13 26.19 40.02
C ASN A 721 1.07 27.10 39.39
N SER A 722 1.57 28.23 38.89
CA SER A 722 0.83 29.37 38.38
C SER A 722 -0.10 29.03 37.21
N LYS A 723 -1.28 29.67 37.21
CA LYS A 723 -2.33 29.56 36.18
C LYS A 723 -1.92 30.04 34.77
N ALA A 724 -0.70 30.54 34.57
CA ALA A 724 -0.23 31.09 33.30
C ALA A 724 0.47 30.06 32.38
N GLN A 725 0.90 28.91 32.90
CA GLN A 725 1.59 27.86 32.12
C GLN A 725 0.65 26.80 31.52
N VAL A 726 -0.65 26.85 31.83
CA VAL A 726 -1.63 25.83 31.42
C VAL A 726 -2.22 26.12 30.03
N ALA A 727 -2.07 27.34 29.50
CA ALA A 727 -2.68 27.74 28.23
C ALA A 727 -1.99 27.12 27.00
N ASP A 728 -0.66 26.95 27.01
CA ASP A 728 0.09 26.39 25.87
C ASP A 728 0.13 24.85 25.84
N GLN A 729 -0.22 24.18 26.94
CA GLN A 729 -0.14 22.72 27.09
C GLN A 729 -1.44 21.98 26.74
N ASN A 730 -2.53 22.69 26.43
CA ASN A 730 -3.82 22.11 26.05
C ASN A 730 -3.91 21.71 24.56
N ARG A 731 -2.81 21.79 23.79
CA ARG A 731 -2.78 21.49 22.34
C ARG A 731 -3.02 20.02 21.95
N PHE A 732 -3.19 19.11 22.91
CA PHE A 732 -3.17 17.66 22.63
C PHE A 732 -4.47 16.93 23.00
N ASP A 733 -5.63 17.48 22.63
CA ASP A 733 -6.86 16.69 22.51
C ASP A 733 -6.87 15.95 21.15
N THR A 734 -5.82 15.16 20.89
CA THR A 734 -5.44 14.64 19.56
C THR A 734 -6.41 13.61 18.98
N ASP A 735 -7.24 12.97 19.81
CA ASP A 735 -8.24 11.99 19.35
C ASP A 735 -9.35 12.67 18.52
N PHE A 736 -9.63 13.94 18.81
CA PHE A 736 -10.56 14.74 18.02
C PHE A 736 -10.05 14.96 16.59
N TYR A 737 -8.75 15.21 16.45
CA TYR A 737 -8.13 15.62 15.19
C TYR A 737 -7.76 14.45 14.27
N ALA A 738 -7.59 13.22 14.76
CA ALA A 738 -7.17 12.09 13.93
C ALA A 738 -8.23 11.59 12.93
N ASN A 739 -9.53 11.90 13.15
CA ASN A 739 -10.67 11.40 12.38
C ASN A 739 -11.62 12.52 11.94
N VAL A 740 -11.07 13.66 11.48
CA VAL A 740 -11.88 14.77 10.97
C VAL A 740 -12.11 14.60 9.46
N LYS A 741 -13.35 14.76 9.02
CA LYS A 741 -13.68 14.95 7.59
C LYS A 741 -14.20 16.38 7.40
N LEU A 742 -13.75 17.03 6.34
CA LEU A 742 -14.13 18.40 6.02
C LEU A 742 -15.05 18.42 4.80
N THR A 743 -15.93 19.41 4.74
CA THR A 743 -16.73 19.69 3.54
C THR A 743 -17.15 21.15 3.52
N VAL A 744 -17.48 21.68 2.35
CA VAL A 744 -17.98 23.04 2.17
C VAL A 744 -19.38 22.98 1.61
N ALA A 745 -20.30 23.69 2.28
CA ALA A 745 -21.67 23.86 1.82
C ALA A 745 -22.16 25.25 2.18
N ASP A 746 -22.91 25.89 1.29
CA ASP A 746 -23.52 27.21 1.52
C ASP A 746 -22.51 28.29 2.00
N ASN A 747 -21.30 28.26 1.45
CA ASN A 747 -20.17 29.13 1.83
C ASN A 747 -19.72 29.00 3.30
N VAL A 748 -19.96 27.84 3.91
CA VAL A 748 -19.56 27.48 5.27
C VAL A 748 -18.71 26.21 5.22
N LEU A 749 -17.57 26.22 5.92
CA LEU A 749 -16.76 25.04 6.13
C LEU A 749 -17.35 24.27 7.31
N TYR A 750 -17.60 22.98 7.10
CA TYR A 750 -18.04 22.04 8.13
C TYR A 750 -16.95 21.02 8.40
N ALA A 751 -16.81 20.65 9.67
CA ALA A 751 -15.95 19.57 10.11
C ALA A 751 -16.77 18.57 10.92
N ILE A 752 -16.59 17.28 10.66
CA ILE A 752 -17.18 16.22 11.48
C ILE A 752 -16.08 15.33 12.05
N SER A 753 -16.20 15.01 13.31
CA SER A 753 -15.41 13.97 13.98
C SER A 753 -16.33 13.01 14.71
N ILE A 754 -15.84 11.82 15.03
CA ILE A 754 -16.61 10.83 15.80
C ILE A 754 -15.79 10.28 16.94
N GLN A 755 -16.44 10.18 18.10
CA GLN A 755 -15.93 9.43 19.23
C GLN A 755 -16.92 8.32 19.55
N GLU A 756 -16.47 7.08 19.46
CA GLU A 756 -17.32 5.89 19.53
C GLU A 756 -18.46 5.92 18.49
N ASN A 757 -19.70 6.16 18.91
CA ASN A 757 -20.87 6.33 18.04
C ASN A 757 -21.45 7.75 18.05
N LYS A 758 -20.79 8.71 18.72
CA LYS A 758 -21.28 10.08 18.88
C LYS A 758 -20.51 11.02 17.95
N PRO A 759 -21.11 11.46 16.83
CA PRO A 759 -20.49 12.46 15.97
C PRO A 759 -20.56 13.84 16.63
N SER A 760 -19.52 14.63 16.41
CA SER A 760 -19.45 16.06 16.73
C SER A 760 -19.25 16.84 15.45
N ILE A 761 -20.12 17.82 15.18
CA ILE A 761 -20.08 18.62 13.96
C ILE A 761 -19.76 20.07 14.33
N PHE A 762 -18.87 20.69 13.57
CA PHE A 762 -18.44 22.07 13.72
C PHE A 762 -18.64 22.81 12.41
N ARG A 763 -18.77 24.13 12.50
CA ARG A 763 -18.88 25.01 11.34
C ARG A 763 -18.12 26.31 11.55
N THR A 764 -17.65 26.92 10.48
CA THR A 764 -16.99 28.24 10.58
C THR A 764 -17.99 29.33 10.92
N PHE A 765 -17.62 30.23 11.83
CA PHE A 765 -18.35 31.48 12.05
C PHE A 765 -18.10 32.47 10.89
N PRO A 766 -18.99 33.42 10.56
CA PRO A 766 -18.82 34.35 9.42
C PRO A 766 -17.53 35.18 9.39
N ALA A 767 -16.79 35.27 10.51
CA ALA A 767 -15.47 35.90 10.57
C ALA A 767 -14.30 34.96 10.19
N GLY A 768 -14.53 33.65 10.08
CA GLY A 768 -13.59 32.67 9.52
C GLY A 768 -12.43 32.23 10.42
N GLU A 769 -12.36 32.70 11.67
CA GLU A 769 -11.21 32.45 12.57
C GLU A 769 -11.40 31.25 13.52
N GLU A 770 -12.65 30.79 13.72
CA GLU A 770 -12.96 29.73 14.68
C GLU A 770 -14.06 28.77 14.16
N LEU A 771 -13.92 27.49 14.51
CA LEU A 771 -14.92 26.45 14.29
C LEU A 771 -15.81 26.30 15.53
N ILE A 772 -17.08 26.63 15.38
CA ILE A 772 -18.07 26.53 16.46
C ILE A 772 -18.87 25.23 16.39
N PRO A 773 -19.19 24.59 17.52
CA PRO A 773 -19.95 23.35 17.55
C PRO A 773 -21.41 23.56 17.13
N ILE A 774 -21.98 22.56 16.45
CA ILE A 774 -23.41 22.43 16.23
C ILE A 774 -23.99 21.61 17.40
N HIS A 775 -24.85 22.23 18.20
CA HIS A 775 -25.45 21.57 19.35
C HIS A 775 -26.57 20.60 18.94
N GLY A 776 -26.80 19.59 19.79
CA GLY A 776 -27.91 18.65 19.65
C GLY A 776 -27.68 17.56 18.60
N VAL A 777 -26.45 17.33 18.14
CA VAL A 777 -26.11 16.22 17.25
C VAL A 777 -26.31 14.89 18.01
N PRO A 778 -27.22 14.01 17.56
CA PRO A 778 -27.47 12.74 18.22
C PRO A 778 -26.38 11.71 17.89
N ALA A 779 -26.26 10.68 18.72
CA ALA A 779 -25.41 9.54 18.43
C ALA A 779 -26.03 8.67 17.32
N PHE A 780 -25.21 7.93 16.57
CA PHE A 780 -25.69 6.87 15.70
C PHE A 780 -26.32 5.74 16.54
N GLU A 781 -27.48 5.24 16.13
CA GLU A 781 -28.11 4.09 16.77
C GLU A 781 -27.16 2.88 16.73
N ALA A 782 -26.73 2.42 17.91
CA ALA A 782 -25.89 1.25 18.03
C ALA A 782 -26.73 -0.01 17.78
N LYS A 783 -26.61 -0.63 16.61
CA LYS A 783 -26.94 -2.07 16.53
C LYS A 783 -25.92 -2.81 17.40
N PRO A 784 -26.34 -3.72 18.30
CA PRO A 784 -25.41 -4.49 19.10
C PRO A 784 -24.45 -5.22 18.15
N ALA A 785 -23.15 -5.03 18.35
CA ALA A 785 -22.14 -5.82 17.67
C ALA A 785 -22.45 -7.32 17.89
N PRO A 786 -22.23 -8.18 16.88
CA PRO A 786 -22.36 -9.63 17.09
C PRO A 786 -21.47 -10.06 18.26
N ASP A 787 -22.11 -10.67 19.27
CA ASP A 787 -21.61 -11.19 20.54
C ASP A 787 -20.49 -10.42 21.28
N LYS A 788 -20.86 -9.87 22.44
CA LYS A 788 -19.95 -9.39 23.48
C LYS A 788 -19.28 -10.53 24.27
N ASP A 789 -19.62 -11.79 24.00
CA ASP A 789 -19.15 -12.94 24.77
C ASP A 789 -18.00 -13.66 24.06
N ASN A 790 -16.79 -13.07 24.10
CA ASN A 790 -15.44 -13.71 24.02
C ASN A 790 -14.34 -12.82 23.41
N ILE A 791 -14.56 -11.52 23.22
CA ILE A 791 -13.46 -10.62 22.86
C ILE A 791 -12.79 -10.17 24.17
N SER A 792 -11.61 -10.71 24.44
CA SER A 792 -10.81 -10.34 25.60
C SER A 792 -10.66 -8.83 25.70
N VAL A 793 -10.82 -8.32 26.93
CA VAL A 793 -10.93 -6.91 27.36
C VAL A 793 -9.70 -6.03 27.03
N TYR A 794 -8.73 -6.52 26.25
CA TYR A 794 -7.38 -5.95 26.19
C TYR A 794 -6.94 -5.35 24.86
N MET A 795 -7.82 -5.23 23.86
CA MET A 795 -7.50 -4.51 22.61
C MET A 795 -8.63 -3.58 22.09
N PRO A 796 -9.03 -2.53 22.83
CA PRO A 796 -10.11 -1.66 22.37
C PRO A 796 -9.68 -0.59 21.36
N TYR A 797 -8.40 -0.29 21.13
CA TYR A 797 -8.05 0.89 20.32
C TYR A 797 -7.94 0.63 18.80
N LEU A 798 -7.21 -0.41 18.38
CA LEU A 798 -6.95 -0.66 16.94
C LEU A 798 -8.09 -1.42 16.23
N LEU A 799 -8.84 -2.26 16.97
CA LEU A 799 -10.02 -2.96 16.48
C LEU A 799 -11.25 -2.05 16.39
N ARG A 800 -11.37 -1.12 17.34
CA ARG A 800 -12.48 -0.16 17.39
C ARG A 800 -12.34 0.87 16.27
N LYS A 801 -11.10 1.26 15.91
CA LYS A 801 -10.82 2.16 14.78
C LYS A 801 -11.50 1.75 13.46
N LYS A 802 -11.46 0.47 13.08
CA LYS A 802 -12.14 0.00 11.85
C LYS A 802 -13.68 0.09 11.89
N ASN A 803 -14.28 0.19 13.08
CA ASN A 803 -15.73 0.27 13.29
C ASN A 803 -16.19 1.63 13.87
N THR A 804 -15.30 2.64 13.95
CA THR A 804 -15.60 3.97 14.51
C THR A 804 -15.00 5.11 13.68
N GLU A 805 -14.72 4.90 12.39
CA GLU A 805 -14.30 5.96 11.47
C GLU A 805 -15.50 6.48 10.66
N ILE A 806 -15.54 7.80 10.44
CA ILE A 806 -16.47 8.42 9.49
C ILE A 806 -15.86 8.34 8.09
N GLY A 807 -16.62 7.78 7.15
CA GLY A 807 -16.25 7.70 5.74
C GLY A 807 -16.61 8.99 5.00
N ALA A 808 -17.45 8.89 3.97
CA ALA A 808 -17.95 10.04 3.23
C ALA A 808 -18.76 11.02 4.13
N PHE A 809 -18.56 12.32 3.95
CA PHE A 809 -19.30 13.38 4.63
C PHE A 809 -19.71 14.47 3.63
N ALA A 810 -20.99 14.87 3.65
CA ALA A 810 -21.53 15.92 2.80
C ALA A 810 -22.62 16.71 3.53
N VAL A 811 -22.77 17.98 3.17
CA VAL A 811 -23.82 18.87 3.70
C VAL A 811 -24.52 19.56 2.53
N ASP A 812 -25.85 19.58 2.55
CA ASP A 812 -26.65 20.32 1.57
C ASP A 812 -27.99 20.76 2.18
N GLY A 813 -28.35 22.03 2.03
CA GLY A 813 -29.63 22.56 2.48
C GLY A 813 -29.90 22.34 3.97
N GLY A 814 -28.84 22.36 4.81
CA GLY A 814 -28.91 22.07 6.24
C GLY A 814 -29.09 20.58 6.61
N THR A 815 -29.03 19.67 5.64
CA THR A 815 -29.01 18.22 5.83
C THR A 815 -27.57 17.72 5.87
N PHE A 816 -27.25 16.91 6.87
CA PHE A 816 -25.94 16.29 7.03
C PHE A 816 -26.01 14.83 6.60
N TYR A 817 -25.09 14.43 5.73
CA TYR A 817 -24.93 13.05 5.27
C TYR A 817 -23.59 12.52 5.75
N ALA A 818 -23.59 11.38 6.43
CA ALA A 818 -22.36 10.78 6.97
C ALA A 818 -22.36 9.26 6.77
N GLU A 819 -21.26 8.73 6.27
CA GLU A 819 -21.01 7.29 6.25
C GLU A 819 -20.46 6.84 7.60
N TYR A 820 -21.15 5.89 8.23
CA TYR A 820 -20.72 5.25 9.46
C TYR A 820 -20.98 3.75 9.38
N ASN A 821 -20.00 2.92 9.74
CA ASN A 821 -20.10 1.45 9.65
C ASN A 821 -20.57 0.95 8.27
N HIS A 822 -20.02 1.51 7.19
CA HIS A 822 -20.35 1.16 5.80
C HIS A 822 -21.81 1.39 5.43
N ARG A 823 -22.48 2.34 6.08
CA ARG A 823 -23.87 2.73 5.81
C ARG A 823 -23.97 4.24 5.77
N LEU A 824 -24.78 4.76 4.86
CA LEU A 824 -24.99 6.19 4.73
C LEU A 824 -26.20 6.61 5.58
N PHE A 825 -25.97 7.56 6.47
CA PHE A 825 -27.00 8.16 7.31
C PHE A 825 -27.24 9.61 6.93
N LYS A 826 -28.45 10.10 7.20
CA LYS A 826 -28.80 11.52 7.09
C LYS A 826 -29.37 12.08 8.39
N TRP A 827 -29.08 13.33 8.69
CA TRP A 827 -29.59 14.03 9.87
C TRP A 827 -29.87 15.51 9.56
N LYS A 828 -30.86 16.07 10.25
CA LYS A 828 -31.19 17.51 10.20
C LYS A 828 -31.22 18.07 11.62
N PRO A 829 -30.67 19.28 11.85
CA PRO A 829 -30.80 19.94 13.14
C PRO A 829 -32.26 20.00 13.62
N GLY A 830 -32.48 19.59 14.87
CA GLY A 830 -33.81 19.50 15.47
C GLY A 830 -34.47 18.12 15.42
N THR A 831 -33.90 17.14 14.71
CA THR A 831 -34.33 15.72 14.80
C THR A 831 -33.54 14.98 15.88
N SER A 832 -34.18 14.00 16.52
CA SER A 832 -33.59 13.25 17.64
C SER A 832 -32.64 12.12 17.23
N GLU A 833 -32.61 11.76 15.95
CA GLU A 833 -31.87 10.59 15.47
C GLU A 833 -31.33 10.79 14.05
N TRP A 834 -30.27 10.04 13.73
CA TRP A 834 -29.77 9.84 12.37
C TRP A 834 -30.63 8.80 11.65
N ILE A 835 -31.07 9.12 10.43
CA ILE A 835 -31.89 8.23 9.60
C ILE A 835 -30.98 7.42 8.68
N ASP A 836 -31.04 6.09 8.77
CA ASP A 836 -30.37 5.17 7.85
C ASP A 836 -31.03 5.26 6.46
N THR A 837 -30.26 5.63 5.43
CA THR A 837 -30.75 5.76 4.05
C THR A 837 -30.96 4.42 3.34
N GLY A 838 -30.62 3.30 4.01
CA GLY A 838 -30.63 1.96 3.43
C GLY A 838 -29.46 1.69 2.48
N PHE A 839 -28.64 2.70 2.16
CA PHE A 839 -27.45 2.52 1.34
C PHE A 839 -26.30 1.95 2.16
N ALA A 840 -25.86 0.74 1.79
CA ALA A 840 -24.76 0.04 2.45
C ALA A 840 -23.71 -0.46 1.46
N GLY A 841 -22.45 -0.38 1.85
CA GLY A 841 -21.30 -0.91 1.11
C GLY A 841 -20.70 -2.16 1.73
N ILE A 842 -19.76 -2.75 1.00
CA ILE A 842 -18.98 -3.93 1.42
C ILE A 842 -17.64 -3.51 2.05
N SER A 843 -17.22 -2.27 1.80
CA SER A 843 -15.99 -1.63 2.28
C SER A 843 -16.28 -0.18 2.67
N PRO A 844 -15.42 0.47 3.48
CA PRO A 844 -15.56 1.88 3.80
C PRO A 844 -15.27 2.77 2.58
N GLU A 845 -15.72 4.03 2.68
CA GLU A 845 -15.51 5.16 1.76
C GLU A 845 -16.28 5.05 0.44
N PHE A 846 -17.53 5.51 0.47
CA PHE A 846 -18.31 5.75 -0.74
C PHE A 846 -17.78 6.95 -1.49
N ALA A 847 -17.76 6.86 -2.82
CA ALA A 847 -17.76 8.08 -3.62
C ALA A 847 -19.15 8.70 -3.50
N LEU A 848 -19.25 9.90 -2.92
CA LEU A 848 -20.53 10.53 -2.58
C LEU A 848 -20.58 11.97 -3.12
N ALA A 849 -21.68 12.33 -3.77
CA ALA A 849 -22.02 13.72 -4.05
C ALA A 849 -23.50 13.97 -3.78
N VAL A 850 -23.79 15.13 -3.19
CA VAL A 850 -25.13 15.56 -2.80
C VAL A 850 -25.38 16.95 -3.37
N SER A 851 -26.56 17.18 -3.95
CA SER A 851 -27.06 18.50 -4.31
C SER A 851 -28.59 18.51 -4.28
N GLY A 852 -29.16 19.31 -3.40
CA GLY A 852 -30.60 19.29 -3.10
C GLY A 852 -31.08 17.90 -2.70
N GLU A 853 -32.16 17.44 -3.34
CA GLU A 853 -32.69 16.09 -3.11
C GLU A 853 -31.95 14.99 -3.90
N THR A 854 -30.96 15.36 -4.73
CA THR A 854 -30.24 14.42 -5.59
C THR A 854 -28.97 13.93 -4.92
N ILE A 855 -28.80 12.62 -4.86
CA ILE A 855 -27.60 11.97 -4.30
C ILE A 855 -27.05 10.96 -5.31
N TYR A 856 -25.74 10.99 -5.51
CA TYR A 856 -25.00 9.93 -6.20
C TYR A 856 -24.06 9.25 -5.23
N ALA A 857 -24.12 7.92 -5.19
CA ALA A 857 -23.26 7.11 -4.35
C ALA A 857 -22.64 5.95 -5.15
N GLY A 858 -21.31 5.93 -5.20
CA GLY A 858 -20.51 4.89 -5.83
C GLY A 858 -19.99 3.89 -4.80
N LYS A 859 -20.19 2.59 -5.07
CA LYS A 859 -19.62 1.50 -4.26
C LYS A 859 -18.25 1.09 -4.79
N ALA A 860 -17.39 0.55 -3.93
CA ALA A 860 -16.05 0.08 -4.28
C ALA A 860 -15.99 -1.02 -5.37
N ASN A 861 -17.13 -1.66 -5.69
CA ASN A 861 -17.23 -2.63 -6.78
C ASN A 861 -17.62 -2.00 -8.14
N GLY A 862 -17.51 -0.68 -8.27
CA GLY A 862 -17.78 0.06 -9.52
C GLY A 862 -19.27 0.29 -9.80
N LYS A 863 -20.17 0.01 -8.85
CA LYS A 863 -21.60 0.26 -9.01
C LYS A 863 -21.98 1.68 -8.61
N LEU A 864 -22.73 2.36 -9.47
CA LEU A 864 -23.24 3.70 -9.25
C LEU A 864 -24.74 3.66 -8.93
N PHE A 865 -25.12 4.32 -7.83
CA PHE A 865 -26.49 4.48 -7.43
C PHE A 865 -26.88 5.95 -7.39
N GLN A 866 -28.15 6.20 -7.65
CA GLN A 866 -28.75 7.52 -7.69
C GLN A 866 -30.01 7.54 -6.82
N SER A 867 -30.22 8.64 -6.10
CA SER A 867 -31.45 8.98 -5.40
C SER A 867 -31.87 10.39 -5.82
N PHE A 868 -33.18 10.63 -5.92
CA PHE A 868 -33.78 11.94 -6.18
C PHE A 868 -34.69 12.39 -5.03
N ASP A 869 -34.67 11.68 -3.91
CA ASP A 869 -35.53 11.87 -2.74
C ASP A 869 -34.70 11.91 -1.45
N SER A 870 -33.53 12.56 -1.52
CA SER A 870 -32.63 12.72 -0.37
C SER A 870 -32.22 11.40 0.29
N GLY A 871 -32.08 10.33 -0.49
CA GLY A 871 -31.64 9.00 -0.04
C GLY A 871 -32.74 8.11 0.53
N ASP A 872 -34.02 8.43 0.33
CA ASP A 872 -35.14 7.57 0.76
C ASP A 872 -35.30 6.35 -0.17
N SER A 873 -34.95 6.49 -1.45
CA SER A 873 -34.90 5.39 -2.42
C SER A 873 -33.68 5.46 -3.32
N TRP A 874 -33.23 4.30 -3.80
CA TRP A 874 -32.00 4.16 -4.59
C TRP A 874 -32.23 3.39 -5.87
N LYS A 875 -31.68 3.90 -6.97
CA LYS A 875 -31.68 3.27 -8.30
C LYS A 875 -30.24 2.94 -8.71
N ASP A 876 -29.97 1.66 -9.03
CA ASP A 876 -28.71 1.24 -9.66
C ASP A 876 -28.74 1.69 -11.13
N ILE A 877 -27.86 2.63 -11.49
CA ILE A 877 -27.76 3.19 -12.84
C ILE A 877 -26.53 2.68 -13.60
N THR A 878 -25.79 1.73 -13.05
CA THR A 878 -24.52 1.23 -13.61
C THR A 878 -24.65 0.75 -15.06
N SER A 879 -25.77 0.11 -15.40
CA SER A 879 -26.03 -0.39 -16.76
C SER A 879 -26.32 0.70 -17.80
N THR A 880 -26.63 1.92 -17.36
CA THR A 880 -26.94 3.08 -18.22
C THR A 880 -25.71 3.88 -18.60
N LEU A 881 -24.57 3.61 -17.96
CA LEU A 881 -23.34 4.37 -18.16
C LEU A 881 -22.66 3.96 -19.49
N PRO A 882 -22.11 4.93 -20.25
CA PRO A 882 -21.55 4.68 -21.58
C PRO A 882 -20.20 3.97 -21.54
N ILE A 883 -19.54 3.91 -20.38
CA ILE A 883 -18.27 3.20 -20.17
C ILE A 883 -18.34 2.29 -18.96
N ARG A 884 -17.61 1.18 -19.01
CA ARG A 884 -17.37 0.31 -17.86
C ARG A 884 -16.07 0.72 -17.19
N PHE A 885 -16.06 0.67 -15.86
CA PHE A 885 -14.93 1.02 -15.01
C PHE A 885 -14.93 0.10 -13.78
N ALA A 886 -13.78 -0.01 -13.11
CA ALA A 886 -13.63 -0.90 -11.96
C ALA A 886 -13.88 -0.20 -10.63
N TYR A 887 -13.50 1.09 -10.52
CA TYR A 887 -13.67 1.87 -9.30
C TYR A 887 -13.81 3.37 -9.61
N PHE A 888 -14.38 4.10 -8.65
CA PHE A 888 -14.51 5.55 -8.70
C PHE A 888 -13.26 6.22 -8.12
N LYS A 889 -12.85 7.33 -8.74
CA LYS A 889 -11.80 8.21 -8.20
C LYS A 889 -12.42 9.37 -7.43
N GLU A 890 -13.45 9.99 -8.00
CA GLU A 890 -14.17 11.10 -7.37
C GLU A 890 -15.54 11.33 -8.02
N ILE A 891 -16.50 11.86 -7.26
CA ILE A 891 -17.82 12.26 -7.74
C ILE A 891 -18.12 13.65 -7.16
N ILE A 892 -18.47 14.62 -8.01
CA ILE A 892 -18.76 16.00 -7.59
C ILE A 892 -19.90 16.62 -8.41
N PHE A 893 -20.57 17.61 -7.81
CA PHE A 893 -21.45 18.52 -8.53
C PHE A 893 -20.71 19.82 -8.89
N ALA A 894 -20.91 20.29 -10.12
CA ALA A 894 -20.52 21.61 -10.60
C ALA A 894 -21.76 22.34 -11.10
N GLY A 895 -22.33 23.19 -10.23
CA GLY A 895 -23.70 23.68 -10.40
C GLY A 895 -24.68 22.49 -10.51
N SER A 896 -25.48 22.45 -11.58
CA SER A 896 -26.41 21.34 -11.83
C SER A 896 -25.77 20.13 -12.55
N THR A 897 -24.46 20.17 -12.84
CA THR A 897 -23.77 19.13 -13.62
C THR A 897 -23.09 18.15 -12.68
N ILE A 898 -23.40 16.85 -12.80
CA ILE A 898 -22.68 15.78 -12.10
C ILE A 898 -21.48 15.34 -12.92
N CYS A 899 -20.31 15.26 -12.28
CA CYS A 899 -19.07 14.75 -12.87
C CYS A 899 -18.56 13.56 -12.06
N ILE A 900 -18.15 12.50 -12.75
CA ILE A 900 -17.69 11.25 -12.15
C ILE A 900 -16.35 10.87 -12.78
N ALA A 901 -15.29 10.89 -12.00
CA ALA A 901 -13.98 10.39 -12.37
C ALA A 901 -13.86 8.89 -12.06
N THR A 902 -13.29 8.15 -13.01
CA THR A 902 -13.12 6.69 -12.94
C THR A 902 -11.75 6.28 -13.44
N ASP A 903 -11.39 5.02 -13.30
CA ASP A 903 -10.14 4.47 -13.86
C ASP A 903 -10.12 4.36 -15.40
N THR A 904 -11.23 4.68 -16.08
CA THR A 904 -11.33 4.62 -17.55
C THR A 904 -11.66 5.95 -18.22
N GLY A 905 -12.05 6.97 -17.46
CA GLY A 905 -12.36 8.30 -17.97
C GLY A 905 -13.31 9.07 -17.06
N VAL A 906 -13.76 10.23 -17.54
CA VAL A 906 -14.72 11.09 -16.82
C VAL A 906 -16.10 11.02 -17.47
N LEU A 907 -17.12 10.78 -16.65
CA LEU A 907 -18.53 10.80 -17.03
C LEU A 907 -19.19 12.09 -16.56
N ILE A 908 -20.00 12.70 -17.42
CA ILE A 908 -20.68 13.96 -17.15
C ILE A 908 -22.17 13.80 -17.46
N SER A 909 -23.02 14.38 -16.62
CA SER A 909 -24.44 14.52 -16.92
C SER A 909 -25.01 15.82 -16.34
N LYS A 910 -25.99 16.42 -17.02
CA LYS A 910 -26.76 17.56 -16.50
C LYS A 910 -28.08 17.16 -15.83
N THR A 911 -28.57 15.97 -16.16
CA THR A 911 -29.89 15.48 -15.71
C THR A 911 -29.80 14.18 -14.94
N GLY A 912 -28.65 13.51 -14.99
CA GLY A 912 -28.48 12.16 -14.43
C GLY A 912 -29.04 11.03 -15.29
N GLU A 913 -29.78 11.36 -16.35
CA GLU A 913 -30.40 10.38 -17.25
C GLU A 913 -29.54 10.13 -18.49
N HIS A 914 -28.91 11.18 -19.01
CA HIS A 914 -28.08 11.12 -20.20
C HIS A 914 -26.63 11.38 -19.82
N TRP A 915 -25.78 10.38 -20.03
CA TRP A 915 -24.38 10.40 -19.65
C TRP A 915 -23.51 10.52 -20.90
N GLN A 916 -22.54 11.41 -20.83
CA GLN A 916 -21.52 11.57 -21.86
C GLN A 916 -20.13 11.37 -21.24
N VAL A 917 -19.20 10.90 -22.07
CA VAL A 917 -17.79 10.76 -21.68
C VAL A 917 -17.09 12.06 -22.05
N ALA A 918 -16.41 12.69 -21.10
CA ALA A 918 -15.56 13.84 -21.37
C ALA A 918 -14.28 13.37 -22.06
N THR A 919 -13.92 14.02 -23.16
CA THR A 919 -12.79 13.62 -24.00
C THR A 919 -11.83 14.78 -24.27
N ASP A 920 -10.63 14.49 -24.75
CA ASP A 920 -9.75 15.50 -25.33
C ASP A 920 -10.20 15.94 -26.74
N LYS A 921 -9.43 16.86 -27.36
CA LYS A 921 -9.65 17.30 -28.76
C LYS A 921 -9.57 16.17 -29.79
N ASN A 922 -8.96 15.03 -29.44
CA ASN A 922 -8.85 13.83 -30.28
C ASN A 922 -9.97 12.81 -30.00
N ARG A 923 -10.96 13.17 -29.17
CA ARG A 923 -12.07 12.29 -28.72
C ARG A 923 -11.61 11.08 -27.91
N MET A 924 -10.47 11.18 -27.24
CA MET A 924 -9.97 10.17 -26.32
C MET A 924 -10.39 10.51 -24.88
N PRO A 925 -10.92 9.54 -24.11
CA PRO A 925 -11.22 9.75 -22.69
C PRO A 925 -9.94 10.06 -21.91
N ILE A 926 -10.00 11.08 -21.06
CA ILE A 926 -8.92 11.40 -20.12
C ILE A 926 -9.29 10.89 -18.73
N VAL A 927 -8.33 10.22 -18.09
CA VAL A 927 -8.44 9.80 -16.69
C VAL A 927 -8.04 10.98 -15.81
N ILE A 928 -9.00 11.45 -15.01
CA ILE A 928 -8.82 12.49 -14.01
C ILE A 928 -8.83 11.83 -12.63
N ASP A 929 -7.92 12.26 -11.75
CA ASP A 929 -7.79 11.77 -10.39
C ASP A 929 -8.60 12.62 -9.41
N LYS A 930 -8.54 13.94 -9.57
CA LYS A 930 -9.24 14.93 -8.74
C LYS A 930 -9.83 16.08 -9.54
N PHE A 931 -10.94 16.63 -9.04
CA PHE A 931 -11.63 17.80 -9.58
C PHE A 931 -11.59 19.00 -8.64
N ALA A 932 -11.64 20.19 -9.22
CA ALA A 932 -11.95 21.43 -8.53
C ALA A 932 -12.99 22.21 -9.34
N VAL A 933 -13.89 22.91 -8.65
CA VAL A 933 -14.99 23.66 -9.26
C VAL A 933 -14.92 25.12 -8.84
N ASP A 934 -14.98 26.02 -9.82
CA ASP A 934 -15.19 27.44 -9.61
C ASP A 934 -16.46 27.88 -10.36
N GLY A 935 -17.54 28.08 -9.61
CA GLY A 935 -18.88 28.30 -10.17
C GLY A 935 -19.34 27.11 -11.03
N THR A 936 -19.28 27.28 -12.36
CA THR A 936 -19.61 26.23 -13.34
C THR A 936 -18.41 25.72 -14.11
N ILE A 937 -17.21 26.27 -13.86
CA ILE A 937 -15.98 25.85 -14.52
C ILE A 937 -15.42 24.65 -13.74
N ILE A 938 -15.11 23.58 -14.46
CA ILE A 938 -14.57 22.34 -13.90
C ILE A 938 -13.11 22.23 -14.29
N TYR A 939 -12.25 22.06 -13.30
CA TYR A 939 -10.86 21.72 -13.47
C TYR A 939 -10.66 20.26 -13.06
N GLY A 940 -9.77 19.58 -13.76
CA GLY A 940 -9.41 18.20 -13.47
C GLY A 940 -7.91 18.01 -13.56
N VAL A 941 -7.32 17.26 -12.64
CA VAL A 941 -5.92 16.86 -12.73
C VAL A 941 -5.83 15.34 -12.61
N GLY A 942 -5.01 14.73 -13.46
CA GLY A 942 -4.64 13.32 -13.34
C GLY A 942 -3.27 13.06 -13.92
N GLY A 943 -2.79 11.81 -13.90
CA GLY A 943 -1.42 11.46 -14.32
C GLY A 943 -1.00 11.84 -15.76
N SER A 944 -1.89 12.43 -16.57
CA SER A 944 -1.59 12.92 -17.93
C SER A 944 -1.53 14.45 -18.04
N GLY A 945 -1.83 15.19 -16.97
CA GLY A 945 -1.84 16.66 -16.98
C GLY A 945 -2.93 17.27 -16.11
N ALA A 946 -2.92 18.60 -16.08
CA ALA A 946 -4.00 19.44 -15.57
C ALA A 946 -4.86 19.96 -16.73
N TYR A 947 -6.16 19.98 -16.55
CA TYR A 947 -7.13 20.27 -17.59
C TYR A 947 -8.26 21.17 -17.09
N GLN A 948 -8.82 21.95 -18.00
CA GLN A 948 -10.08 22.67 -17.82
C GLN A 948 -11.12 22.07 -18.75
N LEU A 949 -12.32 21.82 -18.25
CA LEU A 949 -13.42 21.34 -19.07
C LEU A 949 -14.13 22.52 -19.74
N ASP A 950 -14.30 22.44 -21.05
CA ASP A 950 -15.04 23.44 -21.81
C ASP A 950 -16.57 23.18 -21.82
N ALA A 951 -17.31 24.10 -22.43
CA ALA A 951 -18.78 23.99 -22.54
C ALA A 951 -19.27 22.81 -23.41
N ARG A 952 -18.38 22.21 -24.23
CA ARG A 952 -18.65 21.04 -25.07
C ARG A 952 -18.27 19.73 -24.38
N SER A 953 -17.82 19.79 -23.12
CA SER A 953 -17.31 18.64 -22.38
C SER A 953 -16.04 18.05 -22.99
N GLU A 954 -15.24 18.90 -23.61
CA GLU A 954 -13.89 18.61 -24.06
C GLU A 954 -12.87 19.15 -23.05
N TRP A 955 -11.86 18.34 -22.74
CA TRP A 955 -10.75 18.72 -21.87
C TRP A 955 -9.73 19.56 -22.63
N GLU A 956 -9.51 20.78 -22.16
CA GLU A 956 -8.43 21.63 -22.61
C GLU A 956 -7.24 21.54 -21.67
N LEU A 957 -6.07 21.20 -22.22
CA LEU A 957 -4.84 21.09 -21.45
C LEU A 957 -4.44 22.45 -20.87
N LEU A 958 -4.25 22.49 -19.55
CA LEU A 958 -3.65 23.59 -18.82
C LEU A 958 -2.14 23.39 -18.70
N SER A 959 -1.72 22.25 -18.14
CA SER A 959 -0.33 21.84 -17.97
C SER A 959 -0.16 20.36 -18.35
N ALA A 960 0.85 20.05 -19.16
CA ALA A 960 1.18 18.67 -19.54
C ALA A 960 1.83 17.87 -18.41
N ASP A 961 2.44 18.58 -17.45
CA ASP A 961 3.18 17.97 -16.35
C ASP A 961 2.38 18.03 -15.06
N VAL A 962 2.46 16.96 -14.28
CA VAL A 962 1.96 16.87 -12.90
C VAL A 962 3.14 16.42 -12.03
N PRO A 963 3.48 17.16 -10.96
CA PRO A 963 4.69 16.90 -10.16
C PRO A 963 4.75 15.49 -9.56
N ASP A 964 3.61 14.95 -9.11
CA ASP A 964 3.50 13.64 -8.45
C ASP A 964 2.02 13.21 -8.36
N SER A 965 1.76 12.02 -7.84
CA SER A 965 0.42 11.51 -7.51
C SER A 965 -0.35 12.47 -6.61
N ILE A 966 -1.61 12.73 -6.95
CA ILE A 966 -2.42 13.81 -6.34
C ILE A 966 -3.28 13.25 -5.22
N LEU A 967 -3.25 13.93 -4.06
CA LEU A 967 -4.12 13.67 -2.92
C LEU A 967 -5.38 14.55 -2.96
N SER A 968 -5.23 15.84 -3.24
CA SER A 968 -6.34 16.79 -3.32
C SER A 968 -6.10 17.86 -4.38
N LEU A 969 -7.19 18.45 -4.88
CA LEU A 969 -7.21 19.52 -5.86
C LEU A 969 -8.21 20.59 -5.42
N VAL A 970 -7.76 21.84 -5.29
CA VAL A 970 -8.65 22.96 -4.95
C VAL A 970 -8.35 24.18 -5.79
N ILE A 971 -9.36 25.04 -5.95
CA ILE A 971 -9.21 26.34 -6.60
C ILE A 971 -9.45 27.45 -5.58
N SER A 972 -8.56 28.43 -5.57
CA SER A 972 -8.67 29.60 -4.70
C SER A 972 -8.12 30.83 -5.41
N LYS A 973 -8.95 31.88 -5.52
CA LYS A 973 -8.65 33.05 -6.38
C LYS A 973 -8.38 32.57 -7.81
N ASP A 974 -7.28 32.98 -8.41
CA ASP A 974 -6.89 32.64 -9.79
C ASP A 974 -5.78 31.57 -9.84
N ARG A 975 -5.79 30.65 -8.87
CA ARG A 975 -4.79 29.58 -8.74
C ARG A 975 -5.45 28.24 -8.48
N LEU A 976 -4.92 27.21 -9.13
CA LEU A 976 -5.24 25.81 -8.88
C LEU A 976 -4.13 25.22 -8.00
N TYR A 977 -4.51 24.66 -6.86
CA TYR A 977 -3.61 24.06 -5.88
C TYR A 977 -3.76 22.54 -5.89
N ILE A 978 -2.65 21.83 -5.89
CA ILE A 978 -2.60 20.38 -5.67
C ILE A 978 -1.84 20.08 -4.40
N GLU A 979 -2.32 19.11 -3.64
CA GLU A 979 -1.53 18.43 -2.63
C GLU A 979 -1.08 17.08 -3.19
N THR A 980 0.20 16.76 -3.07
CA THR A 980 0.79 15.53 -3.64
C THR A 980 1.11 14.50 -2.57
N HIS A 981 1.20 13.24 -3.00
CA HIS A 981 1.44 12.13 -2.10
C HIS A 981 2.85 12.14 -1.49
N SER A 982 3.85 12.76 -2.14
CA SER A 982 5.24 12.73 -1.64
C SER A 982 5.92 14.10 -1.59
N HIS A 983 5.47 15.09 -2.35
CA HIS A 983 6.23 16.35 -2.55
C HIS A 983 5.52 17.61 -1.99
N GLY A 984 4.44 17.42 -1.23
CA GLY A 984 3.66 18.51 -0.63
C GLY A 984 2.82 19.27 -1.64
N MET A 985 2.64 20.57 -1.41
CA MET A 985 1.66 21.40 -2.13
C MET A 985 2.30 22.16 -3.30
N PHE A 986 1.62 22.19 -4.45
CA PHE A 986 2.00 22.97 -5.63
C PHE A 986 0.82 23.79 -6.14
N HIS A 987 1.10 24.84 -6.90
CA HIS A 987 0.06 25.60 -7.58
C HIS A 987 0.42 26.02 -9.01
N ILE A 988 -0.59 26.26 -9.84
CA ILE A 988 -0.48 26.95 -11.14
C ILE A 988 -1.34 28.22 -11.14
N SER A 989 -0.89 29.27 -11.83
CA SER A 989 -1.71 30.48 -12.04
C SER A 989 -2.57 30.35 -13.29
N LEU A 990 -3.84 30.75 -13.18
CA LEU A 990 -4.81 30.70 -14.28
C LEU A 990 -4.90 32.03 -15.06
N LYS A 991 -4.21 33.10 -14.62
CA LYS A 991 -4.31 34.45 -15.21
C LYS A 991 -3.75 34.58 -16.63
N GLU A 992 -2.71 33.83 -16.99
CA GLU A 992 -2.07 33.98 -18.31
C GLU A 992 -2.96 33.57 -19.49
N LYS A 993 -4.04 32.81 -19.26
CA LYS A 993 -5.02 32.46 -20.31
C LYS A 993 -6.16 33.46 -20.48
N MET A 994 -6.51 34.26 -19.46
CA MET A 994 -7.62 35.22 -19.57
C MET A 994 -7.27 36.45 -20.43
N ASP A 995 -6.01 36.87 -20.45
CA ASP A 995 -5.58 38.00 -21.31
C ASP A 995 -5.53 37.63 -22.79
N ILE A 996 -5.28 36.36 -23.12
CA ILE A 996 -5.31 35.88 -24.51
C ILE A 996 -6.75 35.76 -25.00
N ALA A 997 -7.67 35.27 -24.17
CA ALA A 997 -9.09 35.15 -24.54
C ALA A 997 -9.81 36.50 -24.69
N ASN A 998 -9.40 37.53 -23.95
CA ASN A 998 -9.93 38.90 -24.10
C ASN A 998 -9.26 39.70 -25.23
N SER A 999 -8.24 39.13 -25.89
CA SER A 999 -7.52 39.75 -27.02
C SER A 999 -7.96 39.25 -28.40
N PHE A 1000 -8.94 38.34 -28.47
CA PHE A 1000 -9.49 37.79 -29.72
C PHE A 1000 -10.94 38.22 -29.98
#